data_AF-A0AAP7DJ74-F1
#
_entry.id   AF-A0AAP7DJ74-F1
#
_cell.length_a   1.000
_cell.length_b   1.000
_cell.length_c   1.000
_cell.angle_alpha   90.00
_cell.angle_beta   90.00
_cell.angle_gamma   90.00
#
_symmetry.space_group_name_H-M   'P 1'
#
loop_
_entity.id
_entity.type
_entity.pdbx_description
1 polymer ?
#
loop_
_entity_poly.entity_id
_entity_poly.type
_entity_poly.pdbx_seq_one_letter_code
_entity_poly.pdbx_strand_id
1 'polypeptide(L)'
;MLRDETLWEQGIAVIGMSGRFPGAKDVEAYWKLLSQGDQGVRFYTDEELLQAGVREEFLQDSQYIKAKGVLDDPVMFDAAFFGMNPREAEWTDPQQRLFLECAHEALENAGWISDGYPGRIGVYGGCSLSTYLLNHVIAYGLDQGLGDITSIVSSNDKDFLTSRVSYKLDLKGPAVTVQTACSTSLVAVHMACQSLMSGECDIALAGGSSVTFPNHSGYKYQEGMILSPDGICRAFDSEAQGSVPGNGVGIVVLKRLEKAAADGDFIYAVIRGTAINNDGALKAGFTAPSPEGQADVVAEALAIADVHPETISYVEAHGTATIVGDPIEIEGLKMAYRQWTDLIGYCAIGSVKTNIGHLDCAAGVAGFIKTVLALHHRQIPPSLHFKAPNPQIDFAESPFYVNTALRDWEDARYPRRAGVSSFGIGSTNAHVVLEEAPLTESDACLRPWHSLLISAKSEKALAAACERMAGYLTSNPFIPFEEITYTTQVGRKAYPFRKAVVCQNAADAQRMLAFKPGSEKIRSTDEQPMTVWILLPWLEESFSGLLELYRTEPLFRRELNEAIEKAEAVSGLELKAAFKGFLNDAHANQQHHPLQLNSRMKILISVAASYSLASVLNHMGQKPDRIGGKEEGEYAAACIAGCCSLEEAFKLALARQDFLENGDIEKFANTVNGIRFAAPRIPTLNAEMNIALYKESELTAKIRERSLSSEITEALKNGRWRAIAIGSPVHTYTNGHEDSLSCFDCHSWANTLAAIWEAGNDMNWQARYALEKRRRMPLPTYPFERQRYEIPNSRGFDASSSSFPNAKSNERLEEPKYPAPLEYESPRQYVEQKLIVFFEEVLGVPELDIHAPFYELGADSLNKMQVISRIREMYPISLNVQELYAAETISELADIIELAYIELLEKEEEEGEEKTHDQSAFVSTT
;
A
#
# COMPACT_ATOMS: atom_id res chain seq x y z
N MET A 1 19.29 19.91 -24.99
CA MET A 1 20.01 19.80 -23.71
C MET A 1 19.64 18.47 -23.11
N LEU A 2 20.65 17.70 -22.73
CA LEU A 2 20.64 16.25 -22.62
C LEU A 2 19.55 15.77 -21.64
N ARG A 3 18.55 15.03 -22.15
CA ARG A 3 17.76 14.11 -21.32
C ARG A 3 18.72 12.97 -21.00
N ASP A 4 19.42 13.14 -19.89
CA ASP A 4 20.52 12.29 -19.49
C ASP A 4 19.98 10.90 -19.16
N GLU A 5 20.57 9.84 -19.71
CA GLU A 5 20.19 8.45 -19.40
C GLU A 5 20.41 8.14 -17.91
N THR A 6 21.19 8.97 -17.21
CA THR A 6 21.41 8.99 -15.76
C THR A 6 20.17 9.35 -14.92
N LEU A 7 19.10 9.91 -15.54
CA LEU A 7 17.84 10.24 -14.85
C LEU A 7 17.21 9.05 -14.11
N TRP A 8 17.52 7.83 -14.54
CA TRP A 8 16.96 6.60 -13.98
C TRP A 8 17.84 5.93 -12.92
N GLU A 9 19.08 6.38 -12.71
CA GLU A 9 20.05 5.69 -11.85
C GLU A 9 19.89 6.05 -10.36
N GLN A 10 19.30 7.20 -10.03
CA GLN A 10 19.22 7.70 -8.65
C GLN A 10 17.84 8.35 -8.36
N GLY A 11 17.11 7.80 -7.39
CA GLY A 11 15.83 8.35 -6.92
C GLY A 11 14.83 7.31 -6.44
N ILE A 12 13.79 7.77 -5.76
CA ILE A 12 12.66 6.94 -5.30
C ILE A 12 11.39 7.42 -6.01
N ALA A 13 10.77 6.55 -6.79
CA ALA A 13 9.50 6.81 -7.47
C ALA A 13 8.33 6.74 -6.48
N VAL A 14 7.42 7.70 -6.57
CA VAL A 14 6.08 7.64 -5.98
C VAL A 14 5.17 6.93 -6.98
N ILE A 15 4.82 5.68 -6.71
CA ILE A 15 4.09 4.82 -7.66
C ILE A 15 2.61 4.66 -7.34
N GLY A 16 2.18 5.02 -6.13
CA GLY A 16 0.78 4.98 -5.72
C GLY A 16 0.51 5.85 -4.51
N MET A 17 -0.76 6.20 -4.29
CA MET A 17 -1.20 6.95 -3.12
C MET A 17 -2.68 6.69 -2.79
N SER A 18 -3.03 6.84 -1.52
CA SER A 18 -4.41 6.93 -1.04
C SER A 18 -4.48 7.86 0.18
N GLY A 19 -5.65 8.43 0.42
CA GLY A 19 -5.90 9.24 1.60
C GLY A 19 -7.37 9.55 1.84
N ARG A 20 -7.64 10.07 3.02
CA ARG A 20 -8.92 10.64 3.47
C ARG A 20 -8.60 11.99 4.11
N PHE A 21 -9.18 13.05 3.60
CA PHE A 21 -8.93 14.42 4.07
C PHE A 21 -10.25 15.15 4.34
N PRO A 22 -10.26 16.20 5.16
CA PRO A 22 -11.45 17.03 5.35
C PRO A 22 -12.00 17.54 4.03
N GLY A 23 -13.28 17.27 3.75
CA GLY A 23 -13.95 17.61 2.49
C GLY A 23 -13.56 16.75 1.28
N ALA A 24 -12.71 15.72 1.45
CA ALA A 24 -12.23 14.87 0.36
C ALA A 24 -12.09 13.40 0.77
N LYS A 25 -12.92 12.55 0.16
CA LYS A 25 -12.98 11.10 0.44
C LYS A 25 -11.85 10.28 -0.21
N ASP A 26 -11.08 10.85 -1.12
CA ASP A 26 -10.00 10.22 -1.88
C ASP A 26 -9.03 11.31 -2.43
N VAL A 27 -7.93 10.89 -3.06
CA VAL A 27 -6.89 11.81 -3.55
C VAL A 27 -7.35 12.62 -4.77
N GLU A 28 -8.27 12.10 -5.57
CA GLU A 28 -8.88 12.80 -6.69
C GLU A 28 -9.81 13.92 -6.21
N ALA A 29 -10.67 13.65 -5.21
CA ALA A 29 -11.49 14.67 -4.56
C ALA A 29 -10.62 15.71 -3.84
N TYR A 30 -9.49 15.29 -3.28
CA TYR A 30 -8.54 16.19 -2.64
C TYR A 30 -7.90 17.15 -3.64
N TRP A 31 -7.42 16.66 -4.79
CA TRP A 31 -6.93 17.52 -5.85
C TRP A 31 -8.00 18.52 -6.34
N LYS A 32 -9.25 18.06 -6.49
CA LYS A 32 -10.35 18.94 -6.88
C LYS A 32 -10.57 20.05 -5.86
N LEU A 33 -10.63 19.72 -4.57
CA LEU A 33 -10.77 20.69 -3.48
C LEU A 33 -9.63 21.72 -3.50
N LEU A 34 -8.39 21.27 -3.65
CA LEU A 34 -7.20 22.13 -3.68
C LEU A 34 -7.17 23.04 -4.91
N SER A 35 -7.38 22.49 -6.11
CA SER A 35 -7.33 23.24 -7.37
C SER A 35 -8.45 24.27 -7.50
N GLN A 36 -9.60 24.02 -6.87
CA GLN A 36 -10.72 24.97 -6.81
C GLN A 36 -10.53 26.07 -5.75
N GLY A 37 -9.55 25.91 -4.86
CA GLY A 37 -9.33 26.83 -3.74
C GLY A 37 -10.41 26.70 -2.66
N ASP A 38 -10.99 25.52 -2.51
CA ASP A 38 -12.01 25.22 -1.50
C ASP A 38 -11.38 24.84 -0.15
N GLN A 39 -12.18 24.95 0.91
CA GLN A 39 -11.80 24.56 2.28
C GLN A 39 -12.57 23.32 2.75
N GLY A 40 -11.86 22.44 3.46
CA GLY A 40 -12.42 21.27 4.14
C GLY A 40 -12.67 21.49 5.64
N VAL A 41 -12.23 22.62 6.22
CA VAL A 41 -12.53 22.99 7.61
C VAL A 41 -14.02 23.32 7.75
N ARG A 42 -14.67 22.76 8.78
CA ARG A 42 -16.07 23.03 9.10
C ARG A 42 -16.19 23.95 10.30
N PHE A 43 -17.22 24.79 10.28
CA PHE A 43 -17.68 25.61 11.40
C PHE A 43 -19.04 25.08 11.87
N TYR A 44 -19.25 25.05 13.19
CA TYR A 44 -20.41 24.42 13.80
C TYR A 44 -21.32 25.40 14.53
N THR A 45 -22.61 25.11 14.53
CA THR A 45 -23.57 25.74 15.46
C THR A 45 -23.56 25.05 16.82
N ASP A 46 -24.14 25.71 17.83
CA ASP A 46 -24.28 25.10 19.16
C ASP A 46 -25.16 23.86 19.15
N GLU A 47 -26.23 23.86 18.35
CA GLU A 47 -27.09 22.70 18.20
C GLU A 47 -26.34 21.49 17.60
N GLU A 48 -25.50 21.72 16.59
CA GLU A 48 -24.69 20.65 15.99
C GLU A 48 -23.70 20.06 17.01
N LEU A 49 -23.05 20.89 17.83
CA LEU A 49 -22.10 20.44 18.84
C LEU A 49 -22.76 19.76 20.02
N LEU A 50 -23.92 20.23 20.48
CA LEU A 50 -24.73 19.54 21.50
C LEU A 50 -25.17 18.15 21.00
N GLN A 51 -25.61 18.04 19.75
CA GLN A 51 -25.96 16.76 19.14
C GLN A 51 -24.74 15.83 19.00
N ALA A 52 -23.55 16.39 18.80
CA ALA A 52 -22.29 15.65 18.79
C ALA A 52 -21.76 15.27 20.19
N GLY A 53 -22.47 15.65 21.26
CA GLY A 53 -22.12 15.32 22.64
C GLY A 53 -21.11 16.27 23.30
N VAL A 54 -20.88 17.45 22.73
CA VAL A 54 -20.11 18.52 23.39
C VAL A 54 -20.92 19.08 24.55
N ARG A 55 -20.30 19.21 25.73
CA ARG A 55 -20.97 19.75 26.93
C ARG A 55 -21.30 21.23 26.76
N GLU A 56 -22.48 21.62 27.25
CA GLU A 56 -22.99 23.00 27.17
C GLU A 56 -22.03 24.04 27.80
N GLU A 57 -21.33 23.65 28.87
CA GLU A 57 -20.31 24.48 29.53
C GLU A 57 -19.22 24.98 28.56
N PHE A 58 -18.81 24.16 27.59
CA PHE A 58 -17.83 24.57 26.58
C PHE A 58 -18.40 25.55 25.58
N LEU A 59 -19.68 25.42 25.23
CA LEU A 59 -20.34 26.31 24.27
C LEU A 59 -20.56 27.72 24.83
N GLN A 60 -20.63 27.82 26.17
CA GLN A 60 -20.71 29.08 26.91
C GLN A 60 -19.32 29.74 27.11
N ASP A 61 -18.23 28.99 26.90
CA ASP A 61 -16.87 29.52 26.99
C ASP A 61 -16.53 30.31 25.71
N SER A 62 -16.30 31.62 25.84
CA SER A 62 -15.91 32.50 24.74
C SER A 62 -14.60 32.10 24.05
N GLN A 63 -13.76 31.29 24.70
CA GLN A 63 -12.52 30.77 24.13
C GLN A 63 -12.73 29.45 23.38
N TYR A 64 -13.93 28.88 23.37
CA TYR A 64 -14.21 27.66 22.64
C TYR A 64 -14.53 27.95 21.17
N ILE A 65 -13.63 27.56 20.29
CA ILE A 65 -13.70 27.81 18.86
C ILE A 65 -14.37 26.62 18.18
N LYS A 66 -15.50 26.90 17.52
CA LYS A 66 -16.41 25.89 16.95
C LYS A 66 -16.00 25.52 15.53
N ALA A 67 -14.72 25.18 15.32
CA ALA A 67 -14.16 24.85 14.02
C ALA A 67 -13.21 23.65 14.06
N LYS A 68 -13.26 22.79 13.03
CA LYS A 68 -12.38 21.61 12.91
C LYS A 68 -12.39 21.04 11.49
N GLY A 69 -11.25 20.53 11.03
CA GLY A 69 -11.20 19.64 9.86
C GLY A 69 -11.63 18.23 10.24
N VAL A 70 -12.70 17.69 9.65
CA VAL A 70 -13.22 16.36 10.03
C VAL A 70 -13.34 15.43 8.84
N LEU A 71 -13.22 14.13 9.10
CA LEU A 71 -13.52 13.10 8.11
C LEU A 71 -14.99 12.73 8.18
N ASP A 72 -15.55 12.35 7.03
CA ASP A 72 -16.89 11.81 6.95
C ASP A 72 -16.91 10.37 7.50
N ASP A 73 -17.73 10.14 8.52
CA ASP A 73 -17.98 8.84 9.16
C ASP A 73 -16.71 7.97 9.39
N PRO A 74 -15.74 8.43 10.22
CA PRO A 74 -14.47 7.72 10.42
C PRO A 74 -14.62 6.34 11.08
N VAL A 75 -15.79 6.05 11.68
CA VAL A 75 -16.11 4.77 12.31
C VAL A 75 -16.59 3.69 11.32
N MET A 76 -16.79 4.05 10.05
CA MET A 76 -17.18 3.12 8.99
C MET A 76 -15.97 2.31 8.52
N PHE A 77 -16.11 1.00 8.36
CA PHE A 77 -15.01 0.11 7.95
C PHE A 77 -15.56 -1.19 7.34
N ASP A 78 -14.81 -1.86 6.46
CA ASP A 78 -15.19 -3.19 5.92
C ASP A 78 -14.44 -4.32 6.65
N ALA A 79 -14.92 -4.69 7.84
CA ALA A 79 -14.26 -5.69 8.68
C ALA A 79 -14.19 -7.08 8.02
N ALA A 80 -15.24 -7.48 7.31
CA ALA A 80 -15.29 -8.77 6.62
C ALA A 80 -14.25 -8.86 5.51
N PHE A 81 -14.00 -7.76 4.78
CA PHE A 81 -12.94 -7.72 3.77
C PHE A 81 -11.56 -8.03 4.38
N PHE A 82 -11.24 -7.48 5.55
CA PHE A 82 -9.95 -7.67 6.22
C PHE A 82 -9.92 -8.88 7.17
N GLY A 83 -10.93 -9.75 7.15
CA GLY A 83 -10.98 -10.92 8.05
C GLY A 83 -10.99 -10.52 9.53
N MET A 84 -11.56 -9.35 9.84
CA MET A 84 -11.74 -8.83 11.18
C MET A 84 -13.16 -9.17 11.64
N ASN A 85 -13.31 -9.77 12.82
CA ASN A 85 -14.65 -10.00 13.35
C ASN A 85 -15.27 -8.66 13.81
N PRO A 86 -16.61 -8.54 13.87
CA PRO A 86 -17.28 -7.29 14.23
C PRO A 86 -16.81 -6.68 15.55
N ARG A 87 -16.54 -7.51 16.55
CA ARG A 87 -16.14 -7.04 17.89
C ARG A 87 -14.72 -6.47 17.91
N GLU A 88 -13.79 -7.11 17.20
CA GLU A 88 -12.43 -6.59 16.97
C GLU A 88 -12.50 -5.21 16.27
N ALA A 89 -13.38 -5.05 15.27
CA ALA A 89 -13.55 -3.79 14.55
C ALA A 89 -14.13 -2.67 15.42
N GLU A 90 -15.07 -2.96 16.32
CA GLU A 90 -15.62 -1.98 17.28
C GLU A 90 -14.53 -1.42 18.20
N TRP A 91 -13.59 -2.26 18.64
CA TRP A 91 -12.55 -1.87 19.60
C TRP A 91 -11.33 -1.24 18.95
N THR A 92 -11.10 -1.54 17.67
CA THR A 92 -9.94 -1.02 16.95
C THR A 92 -10.09 0.47 16.70
N ASP A 93 -9.06 1.23 17.04
CA ASP A 93 -9.00 2.66 16.77
C ASP A 93 -9.30 2.93 15.27
N PRO A 94 -10.28 3.78 14.96
CA PRO A 94 -10.55 4.28 13.60
C PRO A 94 -9.30 4.71 12.82
N GLN A 95 -8.28 5.25 13.50
CA GLN A 95 -6.98 5.58 12.88
C GLN A 95 -6.31 4.36 12.25
N GLN A 96 -6.34 3.19 12.91
CA GLN A 96 -5.74 1.96 12.40
C GLN A 96 -6.60 1.32 11.30
N ARG A 97 -7.93 1.39 11.43
CA ARG A 97 -8.88 0.89 10.43
C ARG A 97 -8.76 1.64 9.10
N LEU A 98 -8.77 2.97 9.15
CA LEU A 98 -8.64 3.81 7.95
C LEU A 98 -7.25 3.70 7.32
N PHE A 99 -6.20 3.60 8.14
CA PHE A 99 -4.83 3.38 7.62
C PHE A 99 -4.72 2.03 6.89
N LEU A 100 -5.38 0.98 7.38
CA LEU A 100 -5.45 -0.33 6.71
C LEU A 100 -6.21 -0.29 5.37
N GLU A 101 -7.36 0.39 5.31
CA GLU A 101 -8.07 0.64 4.03
C GLU A 101 -7.19 1.41 3.05
N CYS A 102 -6.58 2.51 3.50
CA CYS A 102 -5.72 3.34 2.66
C CYS A 102 -4.48 2.56 2.19
N ALA A 103 -3.92 1.65 2.99
CA ALA A 103 -2.75 0.86 2.60
C ALA A 103 -3.09 -0.11 1.47
N HIS A 104 -4.25 -0.76 1.57
CA HIS A 104 -4.77 -1.61 0.49
C HIS A 104 -5.03 -0.81 -0.79
N GLU A 105 -5.73 0.32 -0.67
CA GLU A 105 -6.03 1.19 -1.80
C GLU A 105 -4.77 1.77 -2.45
N ALA A 106 -3.76 2.15 -1.67
CA ALA A 106 -2.52 2.68 -2.20
C ALA A 106 -1.76 1.63 -3.03
N LEU A 107 -1.72 0.37 -2.58
CA LEU A 107 -1.15 -0.74 -3.36
C LEU A 107 -1.94 -0.99 -4.65
N GLU A 108 -3.27 -0.98 -4.59
CA GLU A 108 -4.10 -1.09 -5.81
C GLU A 108 -3.88 0.11 -6.74
N ASN A 109 -3.76 1.33 -6.21
CA ASN A 109 -3.44 2.52 -6.98
C ASN A 109 -2.08 2.38 -7.69
N ALA A 110 -1.10 1.76 -7.04
CA ALA A 110 0.19 1.41 -7.64
C ALA A 110 0.13 0.24 -8.63
N GLY A 111 -1.01 -0.45 -8.73
CA GLY A 111 -1.19 -1.64 -9.59
C GLY A 111 -0.47 -2.89 -9.08
N TRP A 112 -0.23 -2.98 -7.76
CA TRP A 112 0.42 -4.12 -7.12
C TRP A 112 -0.56 -4.93 -6.26
N ILE A 113 -0.34 -6.24 -6.25
CA ILE A 113 -1.06 -7.20 -5.41
C ILE A 113 -0.07 -7.69 -4.36
N SER A 114 -0.45 -7.67 -3.08
CA SER A 114 0.40 -8.14 -1.98
C SER A 114 0.54 -9.67 -1.97
N ASP A 115 -0.57 -10.38 -2.25
CA ASP A 115 -0.62 -11.84 -2.25
C ASP A 115 0.41 -12.45 -3.20
N GLY A 116 1.30 -13.29 -2.65
CA GLY A 116 2.29 -14.01 -3.44
C GLY A 116 3.37 -13.11 -4.07
N TYR A 117 3.48 -11.84 -3.67
CA TYR A 117 4.56 -10.98 -4.10
C TYR A 117 5.90 -11.60 -3.68
N PRO A 118 6.84 -11.86 -4.61
CA PRO A 118 8.07 -12.57 -4.29
C PRO A 118 9.09 -11.72 -3.51
N GLY A 119 8.94 -10.40 -3.53
CA GLY A 119 9.81 -9.46 -2.83
C GLY A 119 9.28 -9.07 -1.44
N ARG A 120 9.87 -8.03 -0.85
CA ARG A 120 9.46 -7.50 0.46
C ARG A 120 8.74 -6.17 0.31
N ILE A 121 7.54 -6.08 0.88
CA ILE A 121 6.79 -4.82 1.02
C ILE A 121 6.92 -4.34 2.47
N GLY A 122 7.56 -3.19 2.68
CA GLY A 122 7.70 -2.56 4.00
C GLY A 122 6.58 -1.56 4.30
N VAL A 123 6.34 -1.26 5.57
CA VAL A 123 5.32 -0.34 6.06
C VAL A 123 5.93 0.61 7.10
N TYR A 124 5.84 1.91 6.84
CA TYR A 124 6.36 2.98 7.68
C TYR A 124 5.24 3.97 7.97
N GLY A 125 5.01 4.28 9.24
CA GLY A 125 4.00 5.30 9.55
C GLY A 125 3.82 5.55 11.03
N GLY A 126 2.92 6.47 11.35
CA GLY A 126 2.57 6.77 12.73
C GLY A 126 1.17 7.37 12.83
N CYS A 127 0.61 7.30 14.03
CA CYS A 127 -0.70 7.88 14.32
C CYS A 127 -0.67 8.76 15.58
N SER A 128 -1.64 9.67 15.68
CA SER A 128 -1.85 10.47 16.89
C SER A 128 -2.34 9.61 18.06
N LEU A 129 -2.30 10.17 19.27
CA LEU A 129 -2.84 9.54 20.48
C LEU A 129 -4.29 9.07 20.26
N SER A 130 -4.59 7.85 20.70
CA SER A 130 -5.94 7.27 20.56
C SER A 130 -6.93 7.93 21.51
N THR A 131 -7.57 9.00 21.05
CA THR A 131 -8.72 9.58 21.76
C THR A 131 -9.95 8.67 21.74
N TYR A 132 -10.01 7.71 20.81
CA TYR A 132 -11.06 6.68 20.80
C TYR A 132 -10.94 5.74 22.01
N LEU A 133 -9.72 5.29 22.33
CA LEU A 133 -9.46 4.50 23.55
C LEU A 133 -9.92 5.25 24.80
N LEU A 134 -9.53 6.53 24.93
CA LEU A 134 -9.82 7.33 26.10
C LEU A 134 -11.32 7.62 26.25
N ASN A 135 -11.96 8.09 25.17
CA ASN A 135 -13.30 8.66 25.23
C ASN A 135 -14.43 7.65 24.97
N HIS A 136 -14.14 6.51 24.34
CA HIS A 136 -15.13 5.48 24.05
C HIS A 136 -14.81 4.18 24.77
N VAL A 137 -13.64 3.59 24.55
CA VAL A 137 -13.34 2.24 25.02
C VAL A 137 -13.20 2.17 26.55
N ILE A 138 -12.34 3.00 27.14
CA ILE A 138 -12.14 3.04 28.60
C ILE A 138 -13.39 3.60 29.29
N ALA A 139 -13.99 4.64 28.74
CA ALA A 139 -15.21 5.25 29.29
C ALA A 139 -16.39 4.27 29.39
N TYR A 140 -16.50 3.32 28.46
CA TYR A 140 -17.52 2.27 28.48
C TYR A 140 -17.38 1.28 29.66
N GLY A 141 -16.18 1.18 30.26
CA GLY A 141 -15.88 0.48 31.50
C GLY A 141 -15.45 -0.98 31.31
N LEU A 142 -14.21 -1.31 31.72
CA LEU A 142 -13.50 -2.60 31.53
C LEU A 142 -14.25 -3.85 32.06
N ASP A 143 -15.17 -3.69 33.02
CA ASP A 143 -15.85 -4.77 33.74
C ASP A 143 -17.04 -5.41 33.00
N GLN A 144 -17.42 -4.91 31.81
CA GLN A 144 -18.59 -5.36 31.03
C GLN A 144 -18.33 -6.57 30.11
N GLY A 145 -17.38 -7.44 30.44
CA GLY A 145 -16.98 -8.55 29.56
C GLY A 145 -16.27 -8.06 28.29
N LEU A 146 -15.58 -6.92 28.39
CA LEU A 146 -14.64 -6.46 27.37
C LEU A 146 -13.50 -7.47 27.27
N GLY A 147 -12.97 -7.67 26.08
CA GLY A 147 -11.90 -8.64 25.84
C GLY A 147 -10.70 -8.34 26.74
N ASP A 148 -9.81 -9.32 26.85
CA ASP A 148 -8.59 -9.19 27.65
C ASP A 148 -7.87 -7.85 27.38
N ILE A 149 -7.29 -7.25 28.42
CA ILE A 149 -6.64 -5.93 28.38
C ILE A 149 -5.63 -5.83 27.24
N THR A 150 -4.93 -6.95 26.96
CA THR A 150 -3.99 -7.10 25.85
C THR A 150 -4.63 -6.81 24.48
N SER A 151 -5.86 -7.26 24.27
CA SER A 151 -6.60 -7.04 23.01
C SER A 151 -7.02 -5.57 22.84
N ILE A 152 -7.40 -4.91 23.93
CA ILE A 152 -7.76 -3.49 23.91
C ILE A 152 -6.53 -2.63 23.60
N VAL A 153 -5.43 -2.87 24.32
CA VAL A 153 -4.16 -2.16 24.14
C VAL A 153 -3.66 -2.37 22.71
N SER A 154 -3.56 -3.61 22.23
CA SER A 154 -3.07 -3.87 20.86
C SER A 154 -3.93 -3.27 19.75
N SER A 155 -5.22 -2.99 20.02
CA SER A 155 -6.16 -2.41 19.04
C SER A 155 -6.17 -0.89 19.02
N ASN A 156 -5.52 -0.23 19.97
CA ASN A 156 -5.55 1.23 20.13
C ASN A 156 -4.18 1.87 20.32
N ASP A 157 -3.19 1.12 20.81
CA ASP A 157 -1.84 1.63 20.98
C ASP A 157 -1.20 1.91 19.62
N LYS A 158 -0.42 2.98 19.56
CA LYS A 158 0.26 3.47 18.36
C LYS A 158 1.21 2.42 17.76
N ASP A 159 1.82 1.57 18.60
CA ASP A 159 2.86 0.63 18.20
C ASP A 159 2.36 -0.40 17.16
N PHE A 160 1.05 -0.65 17.13
CA PHE A 160 0.44 -1.68 16.28
C PHE A 160 -0.10 -1.17 14.94
N LEU A 161 0.03 0.13 14.63
CA LEU A 161 -0.48 0.70 13.38
C LEU A 161 0.06 -0.02 12.13
N THR A 162 1.39 -0.11 12.02
CA THR A 162 2.06 -0.67 10.83
C THR A 162 2.08 -2.19 10.83
N SER A 163 2.29 -2.81 11.99
CA SER A 163 2.31 -4.28 12.12
C SER A 163 0.93 -4.90 11.84
N ARG A 164 -0.17 -4.21 12.15
CA ARG A 164 -1.52 -4.64 11.76
C ARG A 164 -1.70 -4.64 10.25
N VAL A 165 -1.17 -3.64 9.53
CA VAL A 165 -1.18 -3.62 8.05
C VAL A 165 -0.41 -4.80 7.50
N SER A 166 0.83 -5.01 7.97
CA SER A 166 1.64 -6.14 7.53
C SER A 166 0.98 -7.48 7.81
N TYR A 167 0.35 -7.64 8.98
CA TYR A 167 -0.38 -8.86 9.32
C TYR A 167 -1.60 -9.07 8.42
N LYS A 168 -2.46 -8.06 8.24
CA LYS A 168 -3.73 -8.18 7.51
C LYS A 168 -3.56 -8.26 5.98
N LEU A 169 -2.46 -7.73 5.44
CA LEU A 169 -2.14 -7.76 4.01
C LEU A 169 -1.01 -8.75 3.65
N ASP A 170 -0.54 -9.53 4.63
CA ASP A 170 0.55 -10.52 4.48
C ASP A 170 1.90 -9.94 3.99
N LEU A 171 2.23 -8.72 4.41
CA LEU A 171 3.46 -8.03 4.00
C LEU A 171 4.66 -8.49 4.83
N LYS A 172 5.78 -8.78 4.15
CA LYS A 172 6.98 -9.42 4.76
C LYS A 172 8.21 -8.51 4.85
N GLY A 173 8.08 -7.23 4.52
CA GLY A 173 9.12 -6.23 4.77
C GLY A 173 9.06 -5.66 6.19
N PRO A 174 9.93 -4.69 6.52
CA PRO A 174 9.91 -4.03 7.82
C PRO A 174 8.55 -3.37 8.10
N ALA A 175 8.09 -3.42 9.34
CA ALA A 175 6.89 -2.73 9.81
C ALA A 175 7.28 -1.82 10.97
N VAL A 176 7.41 -0.51 10.71
CA VAL A 176 8.00 0.44 11.65
C VAL A 176 7.01 1.56 11.95
N THR A 177 6.59 1.61 13.21
CA THR A 177 5.85 2.75 13.75
C THR A 177 6.84 3.83 14.20
N VAL A 178 6.68 5.07 13.70
CA VAL A 178 7.51 6.22 14.06
C VAL A 178 6.67 7.35 14.64
N GLN A 179 7.25 8.15 15.56
CA GLN A 179 6.57 9.22 16.27
C GLN A 179 7.50 10.42 16.45
N THR A 180 7.22 11.50 15.72
CA THR A 180 7.95 12.77 15.79
C THR A 180 6.98 13.96 15.74
N ALA A 181 5.81 13.79 16.37
CA ALA A 181 4.70 14.73 16.34
C ALA A 181 4.30 15.15 14.90
N CYS A 182 4.24 16.44 14.58
CA CYS A 182 3.76 16.94 13.29
C CYS A 182 4.63 16.52 12.08
N SER A 183 5.89 16.12 12.30
CA SER A 183 6.77 15.61 11.24
C SER A 183 6.66 14.10 11.00
N THR A 184 5.89 13.37 11.83
CA THR A 184 5.81 11.90 11.86
C THR A 184 5.71 11.26 10.48
N SER A 185 4.72 11.66 9.67
CA SER A 185 4.51 11.04 8.37
C SER A 185 5.58 11.38 7.33
N LEU A 186 6.24 12.54 7.44
CA LEU A 186 7.34 12.88 6.52
C LEU A 186 8.65 12.18 6.92
N VAL A 187 8.88 11.97 8.22
CA VAL A 187 9.94 11.09 8.73
C VAL A 187 9.68 9.64 8.30
N ALA A 188 8.44 9.17 8.30
CA ALA A 188 8.10 7.85 7.77
C ALA A 188 8.45 7.71 6.28
N VAL A 189 8.22 8.75 5.47
CA VAL A 189 8.65 8.80 4.06
C VAL A 189 10.18 8.73 3.95
N HIS A 190 10.91 9.49 4.78
CA HIS A 190 12.38 9.42 4.82
C HIS A 190 12.86 8.00 5.15
N MET A 191 12.34 7.36 6.20
CA MET A 191 12.73 6.00 6.60
C MET A 191 12.41 4.97 5.51
N ALA A 192 11.26 5.09 4.85
CA ALA A 192 10.90 4.25 3.71
C ALA A 192 11.89 4.40 2.54
N CYS A 193 12.34 5.63 2.24
CA CYS A 193 13.37 5.87 1.24
C CYS A 193 14.70 5.20 1.62
N GLN A 194 15.14 5.33 2.88
CA GLN A 194 16.37 4.68 3.37
C GLN A 194 16.30 3.15 3.27
N SER A 195 15.15 2.56 3.60
CA SER A 195 14.93 1.11 3.53
C SER A 195 14.95 0.58 2.09
N LEU A 196 14.38 1.34 1.15
CA LEU A 196 14.46 1.02 -0.29
C LEU A 196 15.89 1.12 -0.82
N MET A 197 16.64 2.15 -0.43
CA MET A 197 18.02 2.34 -0.87
C MET A 197 18.97 1.29 -0.30
N SER A 198 18.74 0.86 0.96
CA SER A 198 19.52 -0.20 1.61
C SER A 198 19.11 -1.62 1.19
N GLY A 199 18.01 -1.77 0.46
CA GLY A 199 17.53 -3.08 -0.04
C GLY A 199 16.82 -3.94 0.99
N GLU A 200 16.38 -3.36 2.11
CA GLU A 200 15.57 -4.02 3.14
C GLU A 200 14.16 -4.36 2.62
N CYS A 201 13.64 -3.54 1.70
CA CYS A 201 12.42 -3.81 0.95
C CYS A 201 12.54 -3.42 -0.54
N ASP A 202 11.58 -3.90 -1.32
CA ASP A 202 11.46 -3.64 -2.77
C ASP A 202 10.36 -2.61 -3.07
N ILE A 203 9.33 -2.59 -2.23
CA ILE A 203 8.24 -1.62 -2.21
C ILE A 203 8.07 -1.15 -0.76
N ALA A 204 7.79 0.13 -0.55
CA ALA A 204 7.53 0.67 0.79
C ALA A 204 6.24 1.49 0.82
N LEU A 205 5.38 1.21 1.79
CA LEU A 205 4.25 2.05 2.17
C LEU A 205 4.74 3.05 3.21
N ALA A 206 4.43 4.34 3.03
CA ALA A 206 4.81 5.39 3.97
C ALA A 206 3.65 6.37 4.22
N GLY A 207 3.38 6.77 5.46
CA GLY A 207 2.28 7.68 5.73
C GLY A 207 2.01 7.99 7.20
N GLY A 208 0.80 8.48 7.49
CA GLY A 208 0.32 8.67 8.85
C GLY A 208 -1.18 8.91 8.94
N SER A 209 -1.71 8.79 10.15
CA SER A 209 -3.12 9.04 10.47
C SER A 209 -3.28 9.93 11.70
N SER A 210 -4.32 10.76 11.70
CA SER A 210 -4.76 11.52 12.85
C SER A 210 -6.28 11.58 12.83
N VAL A 211 -6.94 10.93 13.78
CA VAL A 211 -8.40 10.96 13.89
C VAL A 211 -8.77 11.08 15.37
N THR A 212 -9.49 12.15 15.70
CA THR A 212 -9.86 12.47 17.07
C THR A 212 -11.36 12.31 17.32
N PHE A 213 -11.71 11.82 18.51
CA PHE A 213 -13.07 11.61 19.00
C PHE A 213 -13.37 12.51 20.22
N PRO A 214 -14.53 13.20 20.27
CA PRO A 214 -15.61 13.23 19.29
C PRO A 214 -15.17 13.81 17.93
N ASN A 215 -15.61 13.16 16.83
CA ASN A 215 -15.22 13.56 15.49
C ASN A 215 -15.64 15.01 15.22
N HIS A 216 -16.92 15.34 15.48
CA HIS A 216 -17.45 16.69 15.40
C HIS A 216 -17.27 17.38 16.74
N SER A 217 -16.35 18.34 16.79
CA SER A 217 -16.01 19.12 17.99
C SER A 217 -15.33 20.42 17.57
N GLY A 218 -15.31 21.38 18.48
CA GLY A 218 -14.39 22.52 18.45
C GLY A 218 -13.16 22.29 19.32
N TYR A 219 -12.41 23.36 19.59
CA TYR A 219 -11.23 23.34 20.45
C TYR A 219 -11.18 24.59 21.32
N LYS A 220 -10.47 24.52 22.45
CA LYS A 220 -10.27 25.67 23.32
C LYS A 220 -9.05 26.48 22.87
N TYR A 221 -9.26 27.73 22.51
CA TYR A 221 -8.20 28.70 22.27
C TYR A 221 -7.53 29.11 23.59
N GLN A 222 -6.22 29.27 23.53
CA GLN A 222 -5.41 29.83 24.61
C GLN A 222 -4.37 30.75 23.98
N GLU A 223 -4.23 31.94 24.53
CA GLU A 223 -3.26 32.92 24.03
C GLU A 223 -1.83 32.39 24.15
N GLY A 224 -1.02 32.61 23.13
CA GLY A 224 0.36 32.11 23.05
C GLY A 224 0.51 30.65 22.61
N MET A 225 -0.59 29.94 22.34
CA MET A 225 -0.58 28.56 21.85
C MET A 225 -0.72 28.49 20.32
N ILE A 226 -0.64 27.27 19.77
CA ILE A 226 -0.57 27.04 18.31
C ILE A 226 -1.92 27.11 17.59
N LEU A 227 -3.04 27.22 18.31
CA LEU A 227 -4.38 27.13 17.75
C LEU A 227 -4.97 28.51 17.46
N SER A 228 -5.66 28.63 16.33
CA SER A 228 -6.26 29.88 15.87
C SER A 228 -7.42 30.34 16.78
N PRO A 229 -7.56 31.64 17.10
CA PRO A 229 -8.68 32.15 17.89
C PRO A 229 -10.01 32.22 17.12
N ASP A 230 -10.02 32.02 15.81
CA ASP A 230 -11.23 32.17 14.99
C ASP A 230 -11.49 31.01 14.03
N GLY A 231 -10.72 29.93 14.14
CA GLY A 231 -10.95 28.73 13.34
C GLY A 231 -10.47 28.87 11.90
N ILE A 232 -9.60 29.83 11.59
CA ILE A 232 -9.03 30.02 10.26
C ILE A 232 -7.50 29.96 10.35
N CYS A 233 -6.88 29.18 9.46
CA CYS A 233 -5.42 29.08 9.31
C CYS A 233 -4.95 29.99 8.17
N ARG A 234 -4.20 31.05 8.50
CA ARG A 234 -3.76 32.10 7.56
C ARG A 234 -2.25 32.09 7.36
N ALA A 235 -1.71 31.02 6.78
CA ALA A 235 -0.26 30.88 6.64
C ALA A 235 0.34 32.10 5.89
N PHE A 236 1.35 32.71 6.52
CA PHE A 236 2.15 33.85 6.07
C PHE A 236 1.43 35.20 5.98
N ASP A 237 0.15 35.27 6.37
CA ASP A 237 -0.62 36.51 6.35
C ASP A 237 -0.32 37.40 7.56
N SER A 238 -0.53 38.71 7.41
CA SER A 238 -0.48 39.70 8.49
C SER A 238 -1.39 39.40 9.70
N GLU A 239 -2.47 38.65 9.51
CA GLU A 239 -3.42 38.24 10.55
C GLU A 239 -3.21 36.77 11.00
N ALA A 240 -2.04 36.18 10.74
CA ALA A 240 -1.71 34.81 11.17
C ALA A 240 -1.67 34.68 12.71
N GLN A 241 -2.52 33.81 13.27
CA GLN A 241 -2.68 33.63 14.73
C GLN A 241 -2.77 32.16 15.19
N GLY A 242 -2.53 31.20 14.30
CA GLY A 242 -2.49 29.78 14.61
C GLY A 242 -3.19 28.89 13.57
N SER A 243 -3.15 27.59 13.82
CA SER A 243 -3.76 26.55 12.99
C SER A 243 -5.11 26.08 13.52
N VAL A 244 -5.87 25.40 12.67
CA VAL A 244 -7.11 24.70 13.03
C VAL A 244 -6.80 23.21 13.14
N PRO A 245 -7.22 22.50 14.20
CA PRO A 245 -7.01 21.05 14.27
C PRO A 245 -7.81 20.32 13.18
N GLY A 246 -7.26 19.24 12.65
CA GLY A 246 -7.94 18.44 11.63
C GLY A 246 -7.68 16.94 11.73
N ASN A 247 -8.60 16.15 11.21
CA ASN A 247 -8.52 14.69 11.09
C ASN A 247 -8.18 14.29 9.64
N GLY A 248 -7.24 13.36 9.45
CA GLY A 248 -6.88 12.88 8.12
C GLY A 248 -5.97 11.65 8.13
N VAL A 249 -5.91 10.97 6.99
CA VAL A 249 -5.05 9.80 6.75
C VAL A 249 -4.45 9.93 5.35
N GLY A 250 -3.16 9.63 5.22
CA GLY A 250 -2.49 9.58 3.92
C GLY A 250 -1.41 8.51 3.88
N ILE A 251 -1.30 7.81 2.75
CA ILE A 251 -0.29 6.78 2.48
C ILE A 251 0.20 6.92 1.04
N VAL A 252 1.51 6.79 0.84
CA VAL A 252 2.17 6.70 -0.46
C VAL A 252 2.88 5.36 -0.61
N VAL A 253 2.98 4.89 -1.86
CA VAL A 253 3.74 3.70 -2.25
C VAL A 253 5.00 4.14 -2.97
N LEU A 254 6.14 3.68 -2.48
CA LEU A 254 7.46 4.07 -2.91
C LEU A 254 8.23 2.88 -3.45
N LYS A 255 9.06 3.13 -4.46
CA LYS A 255 9.93 2.13 -5.09
C LYS A 255 11.18 2.78 -5.67
N ARG A 256 12.31 2.06 -5.74
CA ARG A 256 13.50 2.56 -6.45
C ARG A 256 13.14 2.92 -7.89
N LEU A 257 13.52 4.11 -8.36
CA LEU A 257 13.09 4.66 -9.65
C LEU A 257 13.42 3.73 -10.83
N GLU A 258 14.64 3.20 -10.89
CA GLU A 258 15.07 2.23 -11.89
C GLU A 258 14.16 1.00 -11.94
N LYS A 259 13.80 0.45 -10.76
CA LYS A 259 12.93 -0.72 -10.65
C LYS A 259 11.48 -0.40 -10.98
N ALA A 260 10.99 0.78 -10.62
CA ALA A 260 9.66 1.25 -11.01
C ALA A 260 9.55 1.34 -12.54
N ALA A 261 10.56 1.91 -13.20
CA ALA A 261 10.61 1.99 -14.65
C ALA A 261 10.70 0.61 -15.31
N ALA A 262 11.58 -0.27 -14.80
CA ALA A 262 11.76 -1.62 -15.33
C ALA A 262 10.50 -2.48 -15.22
N ASP A 263 9.78 -2.35 -14.11
CA ASP A 263 8.55 -3.11 -13.87
C ASP A 263 7.32 -2.49 -14.57
N GLY A 264 7.46 -1.31 -15.20
CA GLY A 264 6.37 -0.61 -15.87
C GLY A 264 5.38 0.01 -14.90
N ASP A 265 5.84 0.53 -13.75
CA ASP A 265 4.98 1.22 -12.80
C ASP A 265 4.60 2.62 -13.30
N PHE A 266 3.40 3.09 -12.90
CA PHE A 266 3.05 4.49 -13.05
C PHE A 266 3.89 5.30 -12.06
N ILE A 267 4.50 6.41 -12.51
CA ILE A 267 5.31 7.26 -11.65
C ILE A 267 4.64 8.63 -11.59
N TYR A 268 4.17 9.02 -10.41
CA TYR A 268 3.56 10.35 -10.20
C TYR A 268 4.62 11.45 -10.07
N ALA A 269 5.67 11.16 -9.32
CA ALA A 269 6.79 12.06 -9.04
C ALA A 269 8.01 11.24 -8.59
N VAL A 270 9.17 11.89 -8.51
CA VAL A 270 10.42 11.31 -8.01
C VAL A 270 10.86 12.07 -6.76
N ILE A 271 11.15 11.33 -5.68
CA ILE A 271 11.88 11.83 -4.51
C ILE A 271 13.37 11.79 -4.85
N ARG A 272 14.00 12.97 -4.90
CA ARG A 272 15.42 13.12 -5.21
C ARG A 272 16.29 13.10 -3.96
N GLY A 273 15.79 13.68 -2.87
CA GLY A 273 16.50 13.70 -1.60
C GLY A 273 15.54 13.93 -0.44
N THR A 274 15.93 13.41 0.73
CA THR A 274 15.21 13.60 1.99
C THR A 274 16.22 13.78 3.10
N ALA A 275 15.95 14.65 4.06
CA ALA A 275 16.76 14.82 5.26
C ALA A 275 15.88 15.01 6.49
N ILE A 276 16.42 14.63 7.65
CA ILE A 276 15.82 14.86 8.96
C ILE A 276 16.91 15.33 9.93
N ASN A 277 16.58 16.24 10.85
CA ASN A 277 17.50 16.66 11.91
C ASN A 277 16.74 17.04 13.20
N ASN A 278 17.43 17.66 14.16
CA ASN A 278 16.81 18.22 15.36
C ASN A 278 17.38 19.62 15.70
N ASP A 279 16.52 20.55 16.11
CA ASP A 279 16.94 21.92 16.49
C ASP A 279 17.87 22.00 17.72
N GLY A 280 17.95 20.94 18.53
CA GLY A 280 18.79 20.92 19.73
C GLY A 280 18.37 21.94 20.79
N ALA A 281 19.33 22.44 21.57
CA ALA A 281 19.06 23.25 22.76
C ALA A 281 19.10 24.77 22.52
N LEU A 282 19.59 25.25 21.37
CA LEU A 282 19.81 26.67 21.08
C LEU A 282 18.56 27.39 20.56
N LYS A 283 17.40 27.08 21.15
CA LYS A 283 16.08 27.61 20.80
C LYS A 283 15.43 28.25 22.02
N ALA A 284 14.47 29.14 21.81
CA ALA A 284 13.83 29.91 22.88
C ALA A 284 13.07 29.06 23.93
N GLY A 285 12.74 27.81 23.60
CA GLY A 285 12.10 26.85 24.51
C GLY A 285 11.91 25.49 23.85
N PHE A 286 11.46 24.49 24.60
CA PHE A 286 11.30 23.11 24.09
C PHE A 286 10.42 23.02 22.83
N THR A 287 9.35 23.82 22.77
CA THR A 287 8.37 23.84 21.69
C THR A 287 8.65 24.89 20.61
N ALA A 288 9.66 25.74 20.79
CA ALA A 288 10.01 26.79 19.83
C ALA A 288 10.78 26.19 18.63
N PRO A 289 10.52 26.62 17.39
CA PRO A 289 11.33 26.21 16.24
C PRO A 289 12.68 26.96 16.20
N SER A 290 13.63 26.48 15.40
CA SER A 290 14.91 27.16 15.08
C SER A 290 15.04 27.43 13.57
N PRO A 291 15.33 28.68 13.16
CA PRO A 291 15.59 28.97 11.74
C PRO A 291 16.87 28.27 11.25
N GLU A 292 17.90 28.14 12.08
CA GLU A 292 19.14 27.42 11.75
C GLU A 292 18.87 25.92 11.53
N GLY A 293 18.16 25.27 12.46
CA GLY A 293 17.82 23.86 12.33
C GLY A 293 16.98 23.56 11.07
N GLN A 294 16.07 24.46 10.73
CA GLN A 294 15.29 24.36 9.49
C GLN A 294 16.13 24.64 8.23
N ALA A 295 17.06 25.59 8.28
CA ALA A 295 17.99 25.85 7.18
C ALA A 295 18.89 24.64 6.91
N ASP A 296 19.41 24.01 7.96
CA ASP A 296 20.32 22.88 7.87
C ASP A 296 19.64 21.66 7.23
N VAL A 297 18.41 21.30 7.64
CA VAL A 297 17.69 20.16 7.04
C VAL A 297 17.33 20.41 5.58
N VAL A 298 17.00 21.66 5.21
CA VAL A 298 16.71 22.02 3.82
C VAL A 298 17.97 21.94 2.98
N ALA A 299 19.09 22.49 3.45
CA ALA A 299 20.38 22.44 2.77
C ALA A 299 20.87 20.99 2.60
N GLU A 300 20.72 20.15 3.63
CA GLU A 300 21.09 18.74 3.57
C GLU A 300 20.23 17.98 2.53
N ALA A 301 18.91 18.17 2.53
CA ALA A 301 18.03 17.53 1.56
C ALA A 301 18.35 17.94 0.10
N LEU A 302 18.68 19.22 -0.12
CA LEU A 302 19.11 19.73 -1.43
C LEU A 302 20.46 19.14 -1.86
N ALA A 303 21.41 19.00 -0.93
CA ALA A 303 22.71 18.40 -1.19
C ALA A 303 22.58 16.90 -1.51
N ILE A 304 21.77 16.15 -0.76
CA ILE A 304 21.48 14.73 -1.04
C ILE A 304 20.80 14.57 -2.41
N ALA A 305 19.90 15.49 -2.76
CA ALA A 305 19.20 15.47 -4.04
C ALA A 305 20.10 15.80 -5.25
N ASP A 306 21.28 16.39 -5.00
CA ASP A 306 22.13 17.06 -5.99
C ASP A 306 21.33 18.05 -6.85
N VAL A 307 20.57 18.93 -6.17
CA VAL A 307 19.66 19.89 -6.79
C VAL A 307 20.01 21.30 -6.36
N HIS A 308 20.24 22.17 -7.35
CA HIS A 308 20.48 23.59 -7.11
C HIS A 308 19.17 24.32 -6.70
N PRO A 309 19.17 25.18 -5.66
CA PRO A 309 17.95 25.84 -5.16
C PRO A 309 17.18 26.70 -6.19
N GLU A 310 17.87 27.27 -7.17
CA GLU A 310 17.24 28.02 -8.28
C GLU A 310 16.27 27.18 -9.12
N THR A 311 16.43 25.86 -9.09
CA THR A 311 15.56 24.96 -9.84
C THR A 311 14.32 24.54 -9.06
N ILE A 312 14.25 24.86 -7.76
CA ILE A 312 13.05 24.66 -6.95
C ILE A 312 12.11 25.85 -7.16
N SER A 313 10.97 25.60 -7.78
CA SER A 313 9.98 26.62 -8.10
C SER A 313 8.76 26.62 -7.19
N TYR A 314 8.64 25.62 -6.29
CA TYR A 314 7.56 25.54 -5.31
C TYR A 314 8.06 24.97 -3.98
N VAL A 315 7.56 25.49 -2.87
CA VAL A 315 7.72 24.89 -1.55
C VAL A 315 6.34 24.72 -0.91
N GLU A 316 6.01 23.47 -0.57
CA GLU A 316 4.94 23.16 0.38
C GLU A 316 5.52 23.26 1.79
N ALA A 317 5.18 24.34 2.46
CA ALA A 317 5.69 24.65 3.78
C ALA A 317 5.02 23.80 4.87
N HIS A 318 5.64 23.78 6.05
CA HIS A 318 4.98 23.42 7.28
C HIS A 318 3.85 24.43 7.59
N GLY A 319 4.10 25.74 7.46
CA GLY A 319 3.13 26.83 7.37
C GLY A 319 1.92 26.68 8.30
N THR A 320 2.15 26.80 9.61
CA THR A 320 1.13 26.62 10.65
C THR A 320 0.35 27.90 10.98
N ALA A 321 0.64 29.01 10.28
CA ALA A 321 0.01 30.29 10.54
C ALA A 321 0.25 30.82 11.96
N THR A 322 1.31 30.36 12.63
CA THR A 322 1.64 30.82 13.97
C THR A 322 2.47 32.09 13.91
N ILE A 323 2.26 32.99 14.87
CA ILE A 323 2.93 34.30 14.94
C ILE A 323 4.46 34.17 14.88
N VAL A 324 5.00 33.13 15.53
CA VAL A 324 6.45 32.88 15.62
C VAL A 324 6.93 31.90 14.55
N GLY A 325 6.14 30.89 14.19
CA GLY A 325 6.59 29.82 13.30
C GLY A 325 6.72 30.25 11.85
N ASP A 326 5.78 31.03 11.32
CA ASP A 326 5.81 31.45 9.91
C ASP A 326 7.03 32.32 9.57
N PRO A 327 7.42 33.33 10.38
CA PRO A 327 8.67 34.07 10.15
C PRO A 327 9.92 33.19 10.25
N ILE A 328 9.97 32.28 11.22
CA ILE A 328 11.12 31.37 11.39
C ILE A 328 11.27 30.44 10.18
N GLU A 329 10.16 29.94 9.63
CA GLU A 329 10.19 29.06 8.47
C GLU A 329 10.68 29.76 7.20
N ILE A 330 10.19 30.96 6.92
CA ILE A 330 10.67 31.72 5.77
C ILE A 330 12.15 32.09 5.94
N GLU A 331 12.59 32.45 7.15
CA GLU A 331 13.99 32.75 7.41
C GLU A 331 14.88 31.52 7.24
N GLY A 332 14.50 30.36 7.78
CA GLY A 332 15.25 29.12 7.59
C GLY A 332 15.37 28.71 6.12
N LEU A 333 14.28 28.79 5.36
CA LEU A 333 14.29 28.55 3.91
C LEU A 333 15.18 29.58 3.18
N LYS A 334 15.09 30.86 3.52
CA LYS A 334 15.93 31.94 2.95
C LYS A 334 17.41 31.68 3.23
N MET A 335 17.76 31.32 4.46
CA MET A 335 19.13 30.98 4.86
C MET A 335 19.69 29.82 4.05
N ALA A 336 18.91 28.75 3.84
CA ALA A 336 19.34 27.61 3.02
C ALA A 336 19.57 27.98 1.55
N TYR A 337 18.68 28.79 0.97
CA TYR A 337 18.74 29.14 -0.46
C TYR A 337 19.82 30.18 -0.75
N ARG A 338 20.04 31.15 0.15
CA ARG A 338 21.03 32.23 0.02
C ARG A 338 22.49 31.74 0.04
N GLN A 339 22.74 30.50 0.43
CA GLN A 339 24.06 29.88 0.27
C GLN A 339 24.46 29.71 -1.21
N TRP A 340 23.49 29.70 -2.13
CA TRP A 340 23.68 29.32 -3.53
C TRP A 340 23.19 30.36 -4.54
N THR A 341 22.13 31.10 -4.21
CA THR A 341 21.52 32.05 -5.14
C THR A 341 21.08 33.34 -4.47
N ASP A 342 21.18 34.44 -5.23
CA ASP A 342 20.70 35.75 -4.83
C ASP A 342 19.34 36.13 -5.44
N LEU A 343 18.72 35.21 -6.20
CA LEU A 343 17.44 35.46 -6.84
C LEU A 343 16.32 35.64 -5.81
N ILE A 344 15.39 36.55 -6.13
CA ILE A 344 14.24 36.91 -5.29
C ILE A 344 12.93 36.67 -6.03
N GLY A 345 11.86 36.39 -5.29
CA GLY A 345 10.48 36.34 -5.78
C GLY A 345 10.22 35.35 -6.93
N TYR A 346 10.98 34.26 -7.04
CA TYR A 346 10.84 33.28 -8.13
C TYR A 346 10.20 31.96 -7.69
N CYS A 347 10.24 31.63 -6.39
CA CYS A 347 9.75 30.37 -5.85
C CYS A 347 8.38 30.56 -5.20
N ALA A 348 7.36 29.85 -5.67
CA ALA A 348 6.06 29.87 -5.03
C ALA A 348 6.12 29.16 -3.67
N ILE A 349 5.39 29.65 -2.68
CA ILE A 349 5.20 28.97 -1.39
C ILE A 349 3.71 28.88 -1.03
N GLY A 350 3.32 27.81 -0.36
CA GLY A 350 1.98 27.61 0.16
C GLY A 350 1.91 26.60 1.30
N SER A 351 0.74 26.48 1.91
CA SER A 351 0.47 25.48 2.95
C SER A 351 -0.93 24.90 2.80
N VAL A 352 -1.03 23.58 2.77
CA VAL A 352 -2.31 22.86 2.69
C VAL A 352 -3.14 23.02 3.96
N LYS A 353 -2.53 23.42 5.08
CA LYS A 353 -3.23 23.65 6.34
C LYS A 353 -4.28 24.77 6.21
N THR A 354 -4.10 25.66 5.24
CA THR A 354 -5.10 26.69 4.90
C THR A 354 -6.39 26.10 4.32
N ASN A 355 -6.33 24.91 3.69
CA ASN A 355 -7.51 24.22 3.16
C ASN A 355 -8.15 23.28 4.19
N ILE A 356 -7.35 22.46 4.87
CA ILE A 356 -7.85 21.29 5.63
C ILE A 356 -7.51 21.31 7.12
N GLY A 357 -6.86 22.37 7.61
CA GLY A 357 -6.31 22.42 8.97
C GLY A 357 -5.04 21.59 9.14
N HIS A 358 -4.55 21.51 10.37
CA HIS A 358 -3.36 20.77 10.76
C HIS A 358 -3.74 19.33 11.17
N LEU A 359 -3.34 18.36 10.34
CA LEU A 359 -3.66 16.94 10.52
C LEU A 359 -2.66 16.18 11.42
N ASP A 360 -2.06 16.87 12.40
CA ASP A 360 -1.03 16.34 13.30
C ASP A 360 -0.04 15.34 12.63
N CYS A 361 -0.04 14.06 13.03
CA CYS A 361 0.85 13.03 12.49
C CYS A 361 0.70 12.80 10.97
N ALA A 362 -0.46 13.10 10.38
CA ALA A 362 -0.74 12.99 8.94
C ALA A 362 -0.42 14.27 8.15
N ALA A 363 0.01 15.36 8.81
CA ALA A 363 0.22 16.65 8.14
C ALA A 363 1.31 16.62 7.07
N GLY A 364 2.43 15.94 7.34
CA GLY A 364 3.55 15.81 6.40
C GLY A 364 3.14 15.11 5.09
N VAL A 365 2.48 13.95 5.19
CA VAL A 365 2.02 13.21 4.01
C VAL A 365 0.90 13.93 3.26
N ALA A 366 0.05 14.72 3.92
CA ALA A 366 -0.97 15.52 3.26
C ALA A 366 -0.37 16.61 2.35
N GLY A 367 0.67 17.32 2.83
CA GLY A 367 1.44 18.28 2.04
C GLY A 367 2.26 17.59 0.93
N PHE A 368 2.83 16.43 1.23
CA PHE A 368 3.53 15.60 0.25
C PHE A 368 2.61 15.21 -0.92
N ILE A 369 1.42 14.65 -0.63
CA ILE A 369 0.44 14.23 -1.65
C ILE A 369 -0.03 15.44 -2.47
N LYS A 370 -0.32 16.58 -1.84
CA LYS A 370 -0.64 17.83 -2.57
C LYS A 370 0.46 18.18 -3.58
N THR A 371 1.72 18.09 -3.17
CA THR A 371 2.87 18.45 -4.00
C THR A 371 3.09 17.46 -5.14
N VAL A 372 2.94 16.16 -4.88
CA VAL A 372 2.97 15.12 -5.92
C VAL A 372 1.86 15.34 -6.95
N LEU A 373 0.64 15.65 -6.51
CA LEU A 373 -0.49 15.97 -7.40
C LEU A 373 -0.23 17.26 -8.19
N ALA A 374 0.34 18.29 -7.57
CA ALA A 374 0.72 19.53 -8.24
C ALA A 374 1.75 19.30 -9.36
N LEU A 375 2.76 18.46 -9.13
CA LEU A 375 3.73 18.03 -10.15
C LEU A 375 3.05 17.22 -11.26
N HIS A 376 2.19 16.26 -10.89
CA HIS A 376 1.49 15.40 -11.84
C HIS A 376 0.56 16.19 -12.77
N HIS A 377 -0.24 17.10 -12.21
CA HIS A 377 -1.12 17.98 -12.97
C HIS A 377 -0.39 19.18 -13.59
N ARG A 378 0.86 19.41 -13.23
CA ARG A 378 1.68 20.55 -13.65
C ARG A 378 0.99 21.89 -13.33
N GLN A 379 0.42 21.99 -12.14
CA GLN A 379 -0.29 23.17 -11.66
C GLN A 379 -0.01 23.39 -10.18
N ILE A 380 0.15 24.65 -9.76
CA ILE A 380 0.33 25.03 -8.36
C ILE A 380 -1.02 25.51 -7.80
N PRO A 381 -1.62 24.81 -6.81
CA PRO A 381 -2.89 25.21 -6.23
C PRO A 381 -2.74 26.46 -5.33
N PRO A 382 -3.83 27.22 -5.12
CA PRO A 382 -3.82 28.38 -4.21
C PRO A 382 -3.61 27.98 -2.75
N SER A 383 -2.84 28.79 -2.02
CA SER A 383 -2.83 28.86 -0.55
C SER A 383 -3.90 29.87 -0.12
N LEU A 384 -4.80 29.47 0.78
CA LEU A 384 -5.96 30.27 1.13
C LEU A 384 -5.62 31.36 2.16
N HIS A 385 -6.54 32.33 2.27
CA HIS A 385 -6.58 33.37 3.31
C HIS A 385 -5.43 34.38 3.35
N PHE A 386 -4.53 34.37 2.37
CA PHE A 386 -3.48 35.39 2.24
C PHE A 386 -4.01 36.65 1.54
N LYS A 387 -4.09 37.76 2.28
CA LYS A 387 -4.47 39.11 1.82
C LYS A 387 -3.28 40.07 1.83
N ALA A 388 -2.45 40.02 2.86
CA ALA A 388 -1.29 40.89 3.01
C ALA A 388 -0.15 40.14 3.71
N PRO A 389 1.13 40.37 3.32
CA PRO A 389 2.25 39.67 3.92
C PRO A 389 2.40 40.00 5.40
N ASN A 390 2.75 39.01 6.21
CA ASN A 390 3.15 39.24 7.59
C ASN A 390 4.36 40.20 7.65
N PRO A 391 4.27 41.34 8.37
CA PRO A 391 5.35 42.33 8.42
C PRO A 391 6.64 41.84 9.07
N GLN A 392 6.61 40.70 9.77
CA GLN A 392 7.80 40.04 10.31
C GLN A 392 8.52 39.18 9.26
N ILE A 393 7.94 39.02 8.08
CA ILE A 393 8.50 38.24 6.97
C ILE A 393 9.00 39.20 5.89
N ASP A 394 10.30 39.17 5.63
CA ASP A 394 10.92 39.96 4.56
C ASP A 394 10.81 39.25 3.20
N PHE A 395 9.60 39.20 2.66
CA PHE A 395 9.35 38.59 1.35
C PHE A 395 10.08 39.32 0.21
N ALA A 396 10.28 40.63 0.33
CA ALA A 396 10.88 41.45 -0.72
C ALA A 396 12.32 41.03 -1.03
N GLU A 397 13.07 40.61 -0.01
CA GLU A 397 14.44 40.10 -0.15
C GLU A 397 14.52 38.57 -0.05
N SER A 398 13.39 37.87 -0.18
CA SER A 398 13.36 36.40 -0.16
C SER A 398 13.17 35.81 -1.56
N PRO A 399 13.60 34.56 -1.80
CA PRO A 399 13.24 33.81 -3.01
C PRO A 399 11.74 33.60 -3.20
N PHE A 400 10.95 33.76 -2.13
CA PHE A 400 9.60 33.21 -2.04
C PHE A 400 8.49 34.24 -2.28
N TYR A 401 7.37 33.78 -2.81
CA TYR A 401 6.11 34.51 -2.84
C TYR A 401 4.93 33.57 -2.58
N VAL A 402 3.89 34.04 -1.88
CA VAL A 402 2.72 33.20 -1.57
C VAL A 402 1.84 33.03 -2.82
N ASN A 403 1.57 31.79 -3.21
CA ASN A 403 0.70 31.51 -4.35
C ASN A 403 -0.78 31.53 -3.93
N THR A 404 -1.56 32.47 -4.47
CA THR A 404 -2.96 32.70 -4.06
C THR A 404 -4.00 32.31 -5.11
N ALA A 405 -3.58 31.79 -6.26
CA ALA A 405 -4.46 31.35 -7.34
C ALA A 405 -3.94 30.05 -7.94
N LEU A 406 -4.83 29.24 -8.55
CA LEU A 406 -4.39 28.12 -9.37
C LEU A 406 -3.58 28.66 -10.54
N ARG A 407 -2.34 28.16 -10.71
CA ARG A 407 -1.45 28.57 -11.81
C ARG A 407 -0.94 27.36 -12.54
N ASP A 408 -0.87 27.46 -13.86
CA ASP A 408 -0.12 26.50 -14.65
C ASP A 408 1.35 26.59 -14.26
N TRP A 409 1.94 25.43 -13.99
CA TRP A 409 3.35 25.31 -13.66
C TRP A 409 4.14 25.26 -14.96
N GLU A 410 4.06 26.36 -15.70
CA GLU A 410 4.74 26.52 -16.99
C GLU A 410 6.25 26.67 -16.83
N ASP A 411 6.94 26.46 -17.95
CA ASP A 411 8.36 26.73 -18.15
C ASP A 411 9.33 26.00 -17.22
N ALA A 412 10.19 25.17 -17.80
CA ALA A 412 11.29 24.67 -17.02
C ALA A 412 12.49 24.37 -17.92
N ARG A 413 13.46 25.28 -17.86
CA ARG A 413 14.86 25.06 -18.26
C ARG A 413 15.45 23.80 -17.59
N TYR A 414 14.83 23.34 -16.50
CA TYR A 414 15.14 22.15 -15.71
C TYR A 414 13.86 21.31 -15.51
N PRO A 415 13.87 20.11 -14.94
CA PRO A 415 12.63 19.47 -14.48
C PRO A 415 11.90 20.33 -13.43
N ARG A 416 10.56 20.28 -13.38
CA ARG A 416 9.79 20.91 -12.29
C ARG A 416 10.16 20.26 -10.96
N ARG A 417 10.47 21.08 -9.95
CA ARG A 417 10.88 20.62 -8.63
C ARG A 417 10.21 21.39 -7.52
N ALA A 418 10.05 20.70 -6.40
CA ALA A 418 9.42 21.22 -5.20
C ALA A 418 10.12 20.78 -3.92
N GLY A 419 10.10 21.62 -2.89
CA GLY A 419 10.39 21.23 -1.51
C GLY A 419 9.12 20.94 -0.72
N VAL A 420 9.17 20.01 0.23
CA VAL A 420 8.10 19.75 1.21
C VAL A 420 8.71 19.73 2.60
N SER A 421 8.22 20.60 3.49
CA SER A 421 8.69 20.71 4.88
C SER A 421 7.66 20.21 5.89
N SER A 422 8.14 19.55 6.95
CA SER A 422 7.32 19.32 8.14
C SER A 422 8.16 19.34 9.41
N PHE A 423 7.75 20.16 10.38
CA PHE A 423 8.51 20.42 11.61
C PHE A 423 7.70 19.97 12.82
N GLY A 424 8.24 19.03 13.58
CA GLY A 424 7.58 18.47 14.76
C GLY A 424 7.73 19.37 15.98
N ILE A 425 6.66 19.52 16.76
CA ILE A 425 6.81 20.05 18.13
C ILE A 425 7.73 19.11 18.92
N GLY A 426 8.77 19.65 19.56
CA GLY A 426 9.90 18.86 20.08
C GLY A 426 11.12 18.78 19.14
N SER A 427 11.07 19.52 18.01
CA SER A 427 12.20 19.91 17.16
C SER A 427 12.73 18.91 16.14
N THR A 428 12.06 17.79 15.87
CA THR A 428 12.45 16.94 14.75
C THR A 428 11.92 17.52 13.44
N ASN A 429 12.84 17.97 12.58
CA ASN A 429 12.51 18.53 11.28
C ASN A 429 12.67 17.49 10.17
N ALA A 430 11.88 17.63 9.11
CA ALA A 430 12.01 16.83 7.90
C ALA A 430 11.81 17.72 6.67
N HIS A 431 12.65 17.50 5.64
CA HIS A 431 12.51 18.14 4.33
C HIS A 431 12.69 17.11 3.21
N VAL A 432 11.88 17.25 2.16
CA VAL A 432 11.91 16.37 0.98
C VAL A 432 11.98 17.20 -0.30
N VAL A 433 12.86 16.81 -1.22
CA VAL A 433 12.95 17.37 -2.57
C VAL A 433 12.28 16.44 -3.56
N LEU A 434 11.24 16.94 -4.22
CA LEU A 434 10.47 16.26 -5.26
C LEU A 434 10.79 16.81 -6.65
N GLU A 435 10.69 15.95 -7.64
CA GLU A 435 10.85 16.26 -9.06
C GLU A 435 9.71 15.63 -9.88
N GLU A 436 9.32 16.26 -10.99
CA GLU A 436 8.33 15.70 -11.90
C GLU A 436 8.75 14.33 -12.45
N ALA A 437 7.77 13.48 -12.71
CA ALA A 437 8.04 12.15 -13.25
C ALA A 437 8.69 12.24 -14.65
N PRO A 438 9.71 11.41 -14.92
CA PRO A 438 10.25 11.25 -16.27
C PRO A 438 9.20 10.68 -17.23
N LEU A 439 9.29 11.04 -18.50
CA LEU A 439 8.42 10.48 -19.55
C LEU A 439 8.75 9.01 -19.76
N THR A 440 7.76 8.14 -19.58
CA THR A 440 7.84 6.71 -19.92
C THR A 440 7.09 6.43 -21.21
N GLU A 441 7.68 5.63 -22.08
CA GLU A 441 7.03 5.12 -23.29
C GLU A 441 6.57 3.68 -23.07
N SER A 442 5.46 3.29 -23.69
CA SER A 442 5.01 1.90 -23.78
C SER A 442 4.93 1.45 -25.24
N ASP A 443 5.01 0.14 -25.47
CA ASP A 443 4.96 -0.40 -26.81
C ASP A 443 3.56 -0.19 -27.42
N ALA A 444 3.48 0.03 -28.74
CA ALA A 444 2.17 0.07 -29.41
C ALA A 444 1.41 -1.25 -29.22
N CYS A 445 0.12 -1.18 -28.88
CA CYS A 445 -0.71 -2.37 -28.80
C CYS A 445 -1.29 -2.73 -30.17
N LEU A 446 -0.98 -3.94 -30.63
CA LEU A 446 -1.51 -4.47 -31.89
C LEU A 446 -2.84 -5.21 -31.72
N ARG A 447 -3.29 -5.44 -30.47
CA ARG A 447 -4.55 -6.14 -30.19
C ARG A 447 -5.73 -5.20 -30.41
N PRO A 448 -6.69 -5.51 -31.29
CA PRO A 448 -7.88 -4.70 -31.47
C PRO A 448 -9.01 -5.04 -30.47
N TRP A 449 -8.91 -6.16 -29.76
CA TRP A 449 -9.86 -6.60 -28.73
C TRP A 449 -9.15 -6.80 -27.40
N HIS A 450 -9.72 -6.23 -26.35
CA HIS A 450 -9.20 -6.25 -24.99
C HIS A 450 -10.21 -6.85 -24.02
N SER A 451 -9.71 -7.48 -22.97
CA SER A 451 -10.53 -8.04 -21.88
C SER A 451 -10.36 -7.16 -20.64
N LEU A 452 -11.37 -6.37 -20.30
CA LEU A 452 -11.40 -5.61 -19.05
C LEU A 452 -11.96 -6.51 -17.95
N LEU A 453 -11.20 -6.71 -16.87
CA LEU A 453 -11.54 -7.65 -15.80
C LEU A 453 -11.88 -6.91 -14.51
N ILE A 454 -13.00 -7.25 -13.88
CA ILE A 454 -13.43 -6.66 -12.61
C ILE A 454 -13.90 -7.77 -11.69
N SER A 455 -13.40 -7.79 -10.46
CA SER A 455 -13.85 -8.77 -9.47
C SER A 455 -14.05 -8.15 -8.10
N ALA A 456 -14.91 -8.77 -7.28
CA ALA A 456 -15.14 -8.37 -5.90
C ALA A 456 -15.51 -9.55 -5.00
N LYS A 457 -15.56 -9.32 -3.67
CA LYS A 457 -15.96 -10.34 -2.68
C LYS A 457 -17.49 -10.53 -2.58
N SER A 458 -18.28 -9.66 -3.20
CA SER A 458 -19.75 -9.77 -3.23
C SER A 458 -20.32 -9.21 -4.53
N GLU A 459 -21.58 -9.55 -4.85
CA GLU A 459 -22.30 -8.99 -5.99
C GLU A 459 -22.46 -7.46 -5.89
N LYS A 460 -22.72 -6.94 -4.68
CA LYS A 460 -22.89 -5.51 -4.44
C LYS A 460 -21.59 -4.75 -4.67
N ALA A 461 -20.48 -5.26 -4.15
CA ALA A 461 -19.16 -4.68 -4.39
C ALA A 461 -18.77 -4.77 -5.88
N LEU A 462 -19.12 -5.86 -6.58
CA LEU A 462 -18.87 -6.00 -8.02
C LEU A 462 -19.64 -4.95 -8.82
N ALA A 463 -20.92 -4.72 -8.50
CA ALA A 463 -21.73 -3.68 -9.14
C ALA A 463 -21.12 -2.29 -8.93
N ALA A 464 -20.74 -1.97 -7.68
CA ALA A 464 -20.08 -0.70 -7.36
C ALA A 464 -18.72 -0.54 -8.08
N ALA A 465 -17.96 -1.63 -8.24
CA ALA A 465 -16.68 -1.61 -8.96
C ALA A 465 -16.88 -1.34 -10.45
N CYS A 466 -17.91 -1.95 -11.06
CA CYS A 466 -18.29 -1.69 -12.45
C CYS A 466 -18.71 -0.23 -12.66
N GLU A 467 -19.51 0.33 -11.75
CA GLU A 467 -19.93 1.73 -11.80
C GLU A 467 -18.74 2.69 -11.68
N ARG A 468 -17.84 2.46 -10.71
CA ARG A 468 -16.61 3.24 -10.54
C ARG A 468 -15.73 3.19 -11.78
N MET A 469 -15.52 2.01 -12.35
CA MET A 469 -14.73 1.85 -13.58
C MET A 469 -15.39 2.56 -14.77
N ALA A 470 -16.70 2.44 -14.94
CA ALA A 470 -17.42 3.14 -16.00
C ALA A 470 -17.32 4.67 -15.86
N GLY A 471 -17.43 5.20 -14.63
CA GLY A 471 -17.23 6.62 -14.34
C GLY A 471 -15.80 7.08 -14.62
N TYR A 472 -14.81 6.26 -14.30
CA TYR A 472 -13.40 6.53 -14.58
C TYR A 472 -13.11 6.60 -16.09
N LEU A 473 -13.60 5.62 -16.87
CA LEU A 473 -13.45 5.59 -18.33
C LEU A 473 -14.11 6.82 -18.98
N THR A 474 -15.22 7.29 -18.41
CA THR A 474 -15.90 8.52 -18.88
C THR A 474 -15.07 9.77 -18.62
N SER A 475 -14.44 9.84 -17.45
CA SER A 475 -13.69 11.02 -17.01
C SER A 475 -12.29 11.09 -17.62
N ASN A 476 -11.76 9.96 -18.12
CA ASN A 476 -10.39 9.84 -18.61
C ASN A 476 -10.31 9.23 -20.03
N PRO A 477 -10.93 9.85 -21.05
CA PRO A 477 -11.03 9.26 -22.39
C PRO A 477 -9.70 9.18 -23.16
N PHE A 478 -8.66 9.90 -22.71
CA PHE A 478 -7.36 9.97 -23.37
C PHE A 478 -6.32 8.98 -22.81
N ILE A 479 -6.66 8.24 -21.76
CA ILE A 479 -5.77 7.21 -21.23
C ILE A 479 -5.78 6.00 -22.19
N PRO A 480 -4.61 5.48 -22.60
CA PRO A 480 -4.54 4.29 -23.46
C PRO A 480 -5.30 3.11 -22.84
N PHE A 481 -6.30 2.62 -23.55
CA PHE A 481 -7.22 1.61 -23.04
C PHE A 481 -6.54 0.26 -22.79
N GLU A 482 -5.53 -0.07 -23.60
CA GLU A 482 -4.69 -1.23 -23.44
C GLU A 482 -3.99 -1.27 -22.07
N GLU A 483 -3.54 -0.13 -21.53
CA GLU A 483 -2.85 -0.05 -20.24
C GLU A 483 -3.85 -0.20 -19.08
N ILE A 484 -5.08 0.28 -19.26
CA ILE A 484 -6.19 0.03 -18.32
C ILE A 484 -6.45 -1.48 -18.25
N THR A 485 -6.63 -2.15 -19.38
CA THR A 485 -6.91 -3.60 -19.39
C THR A 485 -5.73 -4.43 -18.88
N TYR A 486 -4.49 -4.05 -19.24
CA TYR A 486 -3.27 -4.62 -18.69
C TYR A 486 -3.26 -4.53 -17.16
N THR A 487 -3.51 -3.34 -16.61
CA THR A 487 -3.52 -3.14 -15.15
C THR A 487 -4.59 -3.98 -14.46
N THR A 488 -5.81 -4.08 -15.02
CA THR A 488 -6.85 -4.94 -14.44
C THR A 488 -6.50 -6.43 -14.45
N GLN A 489 -5.62 -6.85 -15.37
CA GLN A 489 -5.19 -8.23 -15.52
C GLN A 489 -4.01 -8.57 -14.61
N VAL A 490 -2.99 -7.70 -14.52
CA VAL A 490 -1.75 -8.00 -13.77
C VAL A 490 -1.71 -7.40 -12.36
N GLY A 491 -2.53 -6.38 -12.09
CA GLY A 491 -2.43 -5.52 -10.91
C GLY A 491 -3.66 -5.52 -10.01
N ARG A 492 -4.59 -6.46 -10.20
CA ARG A 492 -5.79 -6.63 -9.36
C ARG A 492 -5.97 -8.07 -8.93
N LYS A 493 -6.31 -8.27 -7.66
CA LYS A 493 -6.64 -9.59 -7.12
C LYS A 493 -7.95 -10.09 -7.74
N ALA A 494 -7.98 -11.36 -8.11
CA ALA A 494 -9.17 -12.00 -8.68
C ALA A 494 -10.05 -12.61 -7.57
N TYR A 495 -11.08 -11.89 -7.15
CA TYR A 495 -12.06 -12.34 -6.15
C TYR A 495 -13.14 -13.26 -6.77
N PRO A 496 -14.00 -13.92 -5.94
CA PRO A 496 -14.97 -14.91 -6.44
C PRO A 496 -16.08 -14.38 -7.34
N PHE A 497 -16.49 -13.12 -7.20
CA PHE A 497 -17.49 -12.49 -8.07
C PHE A 497 -16.74 -11.76 -9.18
N ARG A 498 -16.82 -12.28 -10.40
CA ARG A 498 -16.01 -11.85 -11.55
C ARG A 498 -16.91 -11.39 -12.70
N LYS A 499 -16.51 -10.33 -13.39
CA LYS A 499 -17.09 -9.86 -14.65
C LYS A 499 -15.96 -9.46 -15.60
N ALA A 500 -16.00 -9.99 -16.81
CA ALA A 500 -15.11 -9.63 -17.89
C ALA A 500 -15.91 -8.96 -19.01
N VAL A 501 -15.30 -7.97 -19.64
CA VAL A 501 -15.87 -7.24 -20.77
C VAL A 501 -14.87 -7.29 -21.92
N VAL A 502 -15.26 -7.93 -23.02
CA VAL A 502 -14.45 -7.96 -24.25
C VAL A 502 -14.91 -6.87 -25.19
N CYS A 503 -14.01 -5.94 -25.51
CA CYS A 503 -14.34 -4.72 -26.24
C CYS A 503 -13.11 -4.11 -26.92
N GLN A 504 -13.32 -3.16 -27.82
CA GLN A 504 -12.24 -2.56 -28.61
C GLN A 504 -11.68 -1.27 -27.99
N ASN A 505 -12.48 -0.58 -27.18
CA ASN A 505 -12.11 0.72 -26.63
C ASN A 505 -12.89 1.04 -25.34
N ALA A 506 -12.51 2.15 -24.69
CA ALA A 506 -13.12 2.62 -23.45
C ALA A 506 -14.63 2.92 -23.56
N ALA A 507 -15.11 3.41 -24.70
CA ALA A 507 -16.52 3.74 -24.90
C ALA A 507 -17.39 2.47 -25.01
N ASP A 508 -16.88 1.42 -25.65
CA ASP A 508 -17.52 0.11 -25.68
C ASP A 508 -17.58 -0.50 -24.27
N ALA A 509 -16.44 -0.47 -23.55
CA ALA A 509 -16.35 -0.96 -22.19
C ALA A 509 -17.36 -0.26 -21.27
N GLN A 510 -17.45 1.07 -21.31
CA GLN A 510 -18.40 1.85 -20.52
C GLN A 510 -19.85 1.37 -20.74
N ARG A 511 -20.26 1.15 -22.00
CA ARG A 511 -21.62 0.68 -22.33
C ARG A 511 -21.89 -0.73 -21.79
N MET A 512 -20.90 -1.61 -21.84
CA MET A 512 -21.02 -3.01 -21.38
C MET A 512 -20.90 -3.15 -19.85
N LEU A 513 -20.25 -2.18 -19.18
CA LEU A 513 -20.16 -2.13 -17.72
C LEU A 513 -21.46 -1.72 -17.04
N ALA A 514 -22.35 -0.98 -17.72
CA ALA A 514 -23.67 -0.59 -17.21
C ALA A 514 -24.47 -1.82 -16.77
N PHE A 515 -24.43 -2.08 -15.46
CA PHE A 515 -24.91 -3.31 -14.85
C PHE A 515 -26.44 -3.40 -14.91
N LYS A 516 -26.98 -4.56 -15.28
CA LYS A 516 -28.39 -4.90 -15.09
C LYS A 516 -28.49 -5.94 -13.97
N PRO A 517 -29.13 -5.63 -12.82
CA PRO A 517 -29.36 -6.61 -11.77
C PRO A 517 -30.10 -7.85 -12.32
N GLY A 518 -29.58 -9.05 -12.06
CA GLY A 518 -30.22 -10.31 -12.42
C GLY A 518 -29.88 -10.90 -13.79
N SER A 519 -28.99 -10.29 -14.59
CA SER A 519 -28.47 -10.91 -15.81
C SER A 519 -27.23 -11.77 -15.51
N GLU A 520 -27.46 -13.08 -15.45
CA GLU A 520 -26.49 -14.20 -15.48
C GLU A 520 -25.66 -14.44 -14.21
N LYS A 521 -25.48 -15.74 -13.88
CA LYS A 521 -25.05 -16.24 -12.55
C LYS A 521 -23.64 -15.75 -12.18
N ILE A 522 -23.58 -14.79 -11.26
CA ILE A 522 -22.36 -14.25 -10.66
C ILE A 522 -21.96 -15.11 -9.45
N ARG A 523 -21.43 -16.32 -9.67
CA ARG A 523 -20.73 -17.06 -8.61
C ARG A 523 -19.77 -18.07 -9.23
N SER A 524 -18.48 -17.95 -8.94
CA SER A 524 -17.59 -19.12 -8.95
C SER A 524 -18.14 -20.09 -7.90
N THR A 525 -18.76 -21.19 -8.32
CA THR A 525 -19.21 -22.25 -7.41
C THR A 525 -18.04 -22.75 -6.56
N ASP A 526 -18.31 -23.18 -5.33
CA ASP A 526 -17.28 -23.76 -4.44
C ASP A 526 -16.69 -25.06 -5.03
N GLU A 527 -17.35 -25.67 -6.01
CA GLU A 527 -16.80 -26.71 -6.88
C GLU A 527 -16.20 -26.09 -8.14
N GLN A 528 -14.88 -26.21 -8.30
CA GLN A 528 -14.18 -25.93 -9.56
C GLN A 528 -14.59 -27.01 -10.59
N PRO A 529 -15.29 -26.65 -11.68
CA PRO A 529 -15.64 -27.62 -12.70
C PRO A 529 -14.36 -28.16 -13.37
N MET A 530 -14.34 -29.45 -13.72
CA MET A 530 -13.20 -30.00 -14.43
C MET A 530 -13.02 -29.28 -15.78
N THR A 531 -11.80 -28.85 -16.06
CA THR A 531 -11.44 -28.20 -17.32
C THR A 531 -11.07 -29.22 -18.37
N VAL A 532 -11.68 -29.08 -19.53
CA VAL A 532 -11.48 -29.95 -20.68
C VAL A 532 -11.02 -29.12 -21.86
N TRP A 533 -9.88 -29.46 -22.45
CA TRP A 533 -9.41 -28.82 -23.69
C TRP A 533 -9.79 -29.68 -24.89
N ILE A 534 -10.35 -29.05 -25.92
CA ILE A 534 -10.66 -29.69 -27.20
C ILE A 534 -9.88 -28.95 -28.27
N LEU A 535 -8.83 -29.59 -28.79
CA LEU A 535 -8.03 -29.03 -29.88
C LEU A 535 -8.69 -29.33 -31.22
N LEU A 536 -8.94 -28.27 -31.98
CA LEU A 536 -9.63 -28.31 -33.26
C LEU A 536 -8.65 -28.04 -34.41
N PRO A 537 -8.96 -28.49 -35.64
CA PRO A 537 -8.12 -28.23 -36.80
C PRO A 537 -8.19 -26.75 -37.22
N TRP A 538 -7.34 -26.36 -38.17
CA TRP A 538 -7.41 -25.06 -38.86
C TRP A 538 -7.68 -25.29 -40.35
N LEU A 539 -8.91 -25.01 -40.76
CA LEU A 539 -9.34 -25.10 -42.16
C LEU A 539 -8.91 -23.84 -42.93
N GLU A 540 -8.71 -23.95 -44.26
CA GLU A 540 -8.28 -22.80 -45.10
C GLU A 540 -9.17 -21.56 -44.95
N GLU A 541 -10.48 -21.76 -44.82
CA GLU A 541 -11.46 -20.70 -44.59
C GLU A 541 -11.24 -19.95 -43.27
N SER A 542 -10.51 -20.56 -42.33
CA SER A 542 -10.16 -20.02 -41.00
C SER A 542 -8.74 -19.48 -40.90
N PHE A 543 -7.93 -19.54 -41.97
CA PHE A 543 -6.56 -19.02 -41.94
C PHE A 543 -6.49 -17.51 -41.73
N SER A 544 -7.53 -16.76 -42.10
CA SER A 544 -7.61 -15.31 -41.80
C SER A 544 -7.51 -15.03 -40.30
N GLY A 545 -8.25 -15.78 -39.47
CA GLY A 545 -8.21 -15.67 -38.01
C GLY A 545 -6.85 -16.10 -37.43
N LEU A 546 -6.22 -17.12 -38.01
CA LEU A 546 -4.86 -17.53 -37.65
C LEU A 546 -3.84 -16.41 -37.90
N LEU A 547 -3.89 -15.76 -39.06
CA LEU A 547 -3.00 -14.65 -39.40
C LEU A 547 -3.25 -13.43 -38.51
N GLU A 548 -4.50 -13.15 -38.18
CA GLU A 548 -4.86 -12.08 -37.26
C GLU A 548 -4.23 -12.34 -35.88
N LEU A 549 -4.43 -13.54 -35.31
CA LEU A 549 -3.80 -13.94 -34.06
C LEU A 549 -2.28 -13.83 -34.11
N TYR A 550 -1.65 -14.28 -35.19
CA TYR A 550 -0.22 -14.15 -35.39
C TYR A 550 0.23 -12.68 -35.36
N ARG A 551 -0.56 -11.75 -35.91
CA ARG A 551 -0.26 -10.30 -35.94
C ARG A 551 -0.54 -9.59 -34.62
N THR A 552 -1.52 -10.05 -33.85
CA THR A 552 -2.00 -9.32 -32.67
C THR A 552 -1.48 -9.89 -31.35
N GLU A 553 -1.10 -11.17 -31.28
CA GLU A 553 -0.71 -11.84 -30.04
C GLU A 553 0.77 -12.28 -30.08
N PRO A 554 1.70 -11.50 -29.48
CA PRO A 554 3.15 -11.76 -29.56
C PRO A 554 3.57 -13.13 -29.02
N LEU A 555 2.96 -13.59 -27.92
CA LEU A 555 3.30 -14.88 -27.33
C LEU A 555 2.89 -16.02 -28.28
N PHE A 556 1.69 -15.96 -28.86
CA PHE A 556 1.26 -16.92 -29.87
C PHE A 556 2.17 -16.91 -31.11
N ARG A 557 2.58 -15.73 -31.57
CA ARG A 557 3.53 -15.58 -32.68
C ARG A 557 4.84 -16.33 -32.41
N ARG A 558 5.40 -16.18 -31.20
CA ARG A 558 6.63 -16.87 -30.79
C ARG A 558 6.43 -18.39 -30.85
N GLU A 559 5.39 -18.89 -30.17
CA GLU A 559 5.09 -20.33 -30.12
C GLU A 559 4.88 -20.91 -31.53
N LEU A 560 4.14 -20.21 -32.40
CA LEU A 560 3.89 -20.67 -33.76
C LEU A 560 5.17 -20.69 -34.60
N ASN A 561 6.04 -19.69 -34.48
CA ASN A 561 7.31 -19.67 -35.20
C ASN A 561 8.18 -20.87 -34.81
N GLU A 562 8.28 -21.18 -33.51
CA GLU A 562 9.04 -22.34 -33.02
C GLU A 562 8.41 -23.67 -33.49
N ALA A 563 7.09 -23.78 -33.48
CA ALA A 563 6.39 -24.96 -33.97
C ALA A 563 6.58 -25.16 -35.49
N ILE A 564 6.52 -24.08 -36.28
CA ILE A 564 6.78 -24.10 -37.72
C ILE A 564 8.23 -24.52 -38.00
N GLU A 565 9.21 -24.03 -37.24
CA GLU A 565 10.62 -24.44 -37.37
C GLU A 565 10.81 -25.94 -37.21
N LYS A 566 10.17 -26.52 -36.20
CA LYS A 566 10.19 -27.96 -35.95
C LYS A 566 9.51 -28.74 -37.07
N ALA A 567 8.36 -28.27 -37.56
CA ALA A 567 7.68 -28.88 -38.70
C ALA A 567 8.52 -28.83 -39.98
N GLU A 568 9.26 -27.74 -40.19
CA GLU A 568 10.18 -27.56 -41.32
C GLU A 568 11.31 -28.59 -41.28
N ALA A 569 11.95 -28.72 -40.11
CA ALA A 569 13.04 -29.67 -39.88
C ALA A 569 12.61 -31.13 -40.07
N VAL A 570 11.36 -31.47 -39.74
CA VAL A 570 10.80 -32.82 -39.90
C VAL A 570 10.42 -33.11 -41.35
N SER A 571 9.83 -32.14 -42.05
CA SER A 571 9.20 -32.35 -43.36
C SER A 571 10.13 -32.09 -44.54
N GLY A 572 11.14 -31.22 -44.36
CA GLY A 572 11.96 -30.67 -45.45
C GLY A 572 11.21 -29.70 -46.38
N LEU A 573 9.98 -29.30 -46.03
CA LEU A 573 9.18 -28.33 -46.78
C LEU A 573 9.50 -26.92 -46.31
N GLU A 574 9.54 -25.91 -47.19
CA GLU A 574 9.82 -24.50 -46.82
C GLU A 574 8.62 -23.80 -46.16
N LEU A 575 8.21 -24.26 -44.97
CA LEU A 575 7.00 -23.79 -44.29
C LEU A 575 7.05 -22.31 -43.90
N LYS A 576 8.19 -21.81 -43.40
CA LYS A 576 8.34 -20.38 -43.08
C LYS A 576 8.12 -19.49 -44.29
N ALA A 577 8.72 -19.85 -45.43
CA ALA A 577 8.60 -19.09 -46.66
C ALA A 577 7.14 -19.10 -47.15
N ALA A 578 6.49 -20.26 -47.11
CA ALA A 578 5.09 -20.42 -47.48
C ALA A 578 4.16 -19.60 -46.56
N PHE A 579 4.35 -19.67 -45.24
CA PHE A 579 3.55 -18.93 -44.26
C PHE A 579 3.77 -17.41 -44.40
N LYS A 580 5.01 -16.96 -44.67
CA LYS A 580 5.34 -15.56 -44.93
C LYS A 580 4.74 -15.04 -46.23
N GLY A 581 4.75 -15.85 -47.29
CA GLY A 581 4.07 -15.53 -48.54
C GLY A 581 2.58 -15.30 -48.32
N PHE A 582 1.95 -16.16 -47.52
CA PHE A 582 0.54 -16.02 -47.15
C PHE A 582 0.26 -14.76 -46.31
N LEU A 583 1.16 -14.39 -45.40
CA LEU A 583 1.09 -13.13 -44.64
C LEU A 583 1.14 -11.90 -45.56
N ASN A 584 1.94 -11.93 -46.62
CA ASN A 584 2.13 -10.82 -47.57
C ASN A 584 0.98 -10.71 -48.58
N ASP A 585 0.47 -11.83 -49.08
CA ASP A 585 -0.68 -11.85 -50.02
C ASP A 585 -1.94 -11.28 -49.36
N ALA A 586 -2.13 -11.54 -48.06
CA ALA A 586 -3.21 -10.95 -47.28
C ALA A 586 -3.14 -9.41 -47.14
N HIS A 587 -2.00 -8.77 -47.47
CA HIS A 587 -1.86 -7.31 -47.53
C HIS A 587 -2.16 -6.73 -48.93
N ALA A 588 -2.06 -7.53 -49.99
CA ALA A 588 -2.19 -7.07 -51.36
C ALA A 588 -3.64 -7.24 -51.85
N ASN A 589 -4.45 -6.21 -51.63
CA ASN A 589 -5.80 -6.10 -52.18
C ASN A 589 -5.74 -5.86 -53.71
N GLN A 590 -5.37 -6.87 -54.51
CA GLN A 590 -5.69 -7.06 -55.94
C GLN A 590 -4.82 -8.16 -56.62
N GLN A 591 -5.50 -9.15 -57.22
CA GLN A 591 -5.11 -9.90 -58.44
C GLN A 591 -3.95 -10.90 -58.44
N HIS A 592 -3.36 -11.32 -57.31
CA HIS A 592 -2.46 -12.49 -57.30
C HIS A 592 -3.18 -13.75 -56.80
N HIS A 593 -3.07 -14.85 -57.57
CA HIS A 593 -3.53 -16.18 -57.15
C HIS A 593 -2.91 -16.50 -55.77
N PRO A 594 -3.71 -16.81 -54.74
CA PRO A 594 -3.17 -17.11 -53.42
C PRO A 594 -2.16 -18.26 -53.56
N LEU A 595 -1.00 -18.12 -52.93
CA LEU A 595 -0.06 -19.23 -52.73
C LEU A 595 -0.85 -20.44 -52.20
N GLN A 596 -1.14 -21.41 -53.06
CA GLN A 596 -1.84 -22.62 -52.66
C GLN A 596 -0.87 -23.47 -51.84
N LEU A 597 -1.03 -23.45 -50.53
CA LEU A 597 -0.39 -24.41 -49.65
C LEU A 597 -0.77 -25.81 -50.15
N ASN A 598 0.20 -26.68 -50.34
CA ASN A 598 -0.13 -28.08 -50.58
C ASN A 598 -0.70 -28.69 -49.29
N SER A 599 -1.45 -29.78 -49.43
CA SER A 599 -2.07 -30.53 -48.34
C SER A 599 -1.11 -30.88 -47.19
N ARG A 600 0.15 -31.27 -47.49
CA ARG A 600 1.19 -31.56 -46.48
C ARG A 600 1.54 -30.32 -45.65
N MET A 601 1.66 -29.15 -46.29
CA MET A 601 1.90 -27.89 -45.57
C MET A 601 0.69 -27.50 -44.71
N LYS A 602 -0.54 -27.68 -45.22
CA LYS A 602 -1.78 -27.34 -44.49
C LYS A 602 -1.89 -28.13 -43.18
N ILE A 603 -1.70 -29.44 -43.22
CA ILE A 603 -1.80 -30.29 -42.02
C ILE A 603 -0.75 -29.91 -40.97
N LEU A 604 0.49 -29.62 -41.39
CA LEU A 604 1.56 -29.21 -40.48
C LEU A 604 1.26 -27.86 -39.82
N ILE A 605 0.82 -26.87 -40.59
CA ILE A 605 0.46 -25.54 -40.06
C ILE A 605 -0.73 -25.66 -39.09
N SER A 606 -1.73 -26.49 -39.41
CA SER A 606 -2.87 -26.77 -38.54
C SER A 606 -2.45 -27.35 -37.18
N VAL A 607 -1.62 -28.40 -37.18
CA VAL A 607 -1.10 -28.99 -35.93
C VAL A 607 -0.26 -27.97 -35.14
N ALA A 608 0.60 -27.22 -35.82
CA ALA A 608 1.45 -26.20 -35.20
C ALA A 608 0.62 -25.09 -34.53
N ALA A 609 -0.43 -24.60 -35.20
CA ALA A 609 -1.30 -23.56 -34.68
C ALA A 609 -2.10 -24.01 -33.44
N SER A 610 -2.72 -25.20 -33.48
CA SER A 610 -3.47 -25.74 -32.34
C SER A 610 -2.57 -26.03 -31.14
N TYR A 611 -1.37 -26.56 -31.37
CA TYR A 611 -0.36 -26.74 -30.33
C TYR A 611 0.06 -25.39 -29.72
N SER A 612 0.28 -24.38 -30.56
CA SER A 612 0.78 -23.07 -30.11
C SER A 612 -0.22 -22.32 -29.23
N LEU A 613 -1.52 -22.35 -29.55
CA LEU A 613 -2.55 -21.75 -28.67
C LEU A 613 -2.64 -22.49 -27.32
N ALA A 614 -2.60 -23.83 -27.34
CA ALA A 614 -2.58 -24.62 -26.11
C ALA A 614 -1.32 -24.32 -25.27
N SER A 615 -0.18 -24.12 -25.93
CA SER A 615 1.06 -23.70 -25.29
C SER A 615 0.93 -22.32 -24.64
N VAL A 616 0.28 -21.35 -25.30
CA VAL A 616 0.00 -20.03 -24.70
C VAL A 616 -0.82 -20.18 -23.41
N LEU A 617 -1.90 -20.96 -23.43
CA LEU A 617 -2.69 -21.22 -22.21
C LEU A 617 -1.85 -21.86 -21.09
N ASN A 618 -0.99 -22.82 -21.46
CA ASN A 618 -0.08 -23.47 -20.51
C ASN A 618 0.94 -22.48 -19.91
N HIS A 619 1.51 -21.57 -20.71
CA HIS A 619 2.36 -20.48 -20.23
C HIS A 619 1.61 -19.54 -19.28
N MET A 620 0.32 -19.31 -19.54
CA MET A 620 -0.59 -18.56 -18.66
C MET A 620 -1.07 -19.36 -17.43
N GLY A 621 -0.46 -20.52 -17.17
CA GLY A 621 -0.71 -21.35 -15.98
C GLY A 621 -1.95 -22.24 -16.08
N GLN A 622 -2.65 -22.25 -17.22
CA GLN A 622 -3.84 -23.06 -17.41
C GLN A 622 -3.49 -24.50 -17.78
N LYS A 623 -4.18 -25.45 -17.19
CA LYS A 623 -4.02 -26.88 -17.49
C LYS A 623 -5.38 -27.55 -17.62
N PRO A 624 -5.58 -28.42 -18.62
CA PRO A 624 -6.78 -29.25 -18.66
C PRO A 624 -6.69 -30.40 -17.67
N ASP A 625 -7.80 -30.72 -17.01
CA ASP A 625 -8.01 -32.01 -16.32
C ASP A 625 -8.20 -33.14 -17.35
N ARG A 626 -8.77 -32.81 -18.51
CA ARG A 626 -8.88 -33.72 -19.65
C ARG A 626 -8.61 -33.05 -20.97
N ILE A 627 -8.04 -33.79 -21.91
CA ILE A 627 -7.78 -33.26 -23.25
C ILE A 627 -8.32 -34.18 -24.34
N GLY A 628 -8.80 -33.58 -25.42
CA GLY A 628 -9.14 -34.26 -26.65
C GLY A 628 -8.75 -33.43 -27.85
N GLY A 629 -8.77 -34.05 -29.01
CA GLY A 629 -8.64 -33.35 -30.28
C GLY A 629 -9.67 -33.87 -31.27
N LYS A 630 -9.86 -33.10 -32.34
CA LYS A 630 -10.63 -33.51 -33.51
C LYS A 630 -9.75 -33.38 -34.74
N GLU A 631 -9.76 -34.41 -35.60
CA GLU A 631 -9.01 -34.42 -36.87
C GLU A 631 -7.52 -34.09 -36.63
N GLU A 632 -6.96 -33.04 -37.25
CA GLU A 632 -5.56 -32.65 -37.05
C GLU A 632 -5.27 -32.20 -35.61
N GLY A 633 -6.28 -31.71 -34.88
CA GLY A 633 -6.15 -31.32 -33.48
C GLY A 633 -5.78 -32.49 -32.54
N GLU A 634 -6.03 -33.74 -32.94
CA GLU A 634 -5.64 -34.93 -32.16
C GLU A 634 -4.13 -35.05 -31.99
N TYR A 635 -3.35 -34.65 -32.99
CA TYR A 635 -1.88 -34.68 -32.93
C TYR A 635 -1.35 -33.67 -31.92
N ALA A 636 -1.89 -32.45 -31.94
CA ALA A 636 -1.56 -31.44 -30.95
C ALA A 636 -1.98 -31.89 -29.54
N ALA A 637 -3.16 -32.52 -29.41
CA ALA A 637 -3.70 -32.97 -28.13
C ALA A 637 -2.84 -34.09 -27.54
N ALA A 638 -2.40 -35.04 -28.35
CA ALA A 638 -1.47 -36.09 -27.94
C ALA A 638 -0.12 -35.52 -27.47
N CYS A 639 0.37 -34.47 -28.12
CA CYS A 639 1.60 -33.81 -27.70
C CYS A 639 1.43 -33.10 -26.35
N ILE A 640 0.37 -32.31 -26.17
CA ILE A 640 0.07 -31.61 -24.90
C ILE A 640 -0.21 -32.61 -23.76
N ALA A 641 -0.84 -33.75 -24.06
CA ALA A 641 -1.04 -34.84 -23.12
C ALA A 641 0.28 -35.55 -22.72
N GLY A 642 1.38 -35.29 -23.43
CA GLY A 642 2.68 -35.90 -23.20
C GLY A 642 2.84 -37.31 -23.79
N CYS A 643 1.97 -37.71 -24.72
CA CYS A 643 2.05 -39.01 -25.39
C CYS A 643 3.21 -39.09 -26.40
N CYS A 644 3.55 -37.97 -27.04
CA CYS A 644 4.64 -37.86 -28.01
C CYS A 644 5.22 -36.44 -28.05
N SER A 645 6.41 -36.31 -28.63
CA SER A 645 6.99 -35.00 -28.96
C SER A 645 6.24 -34.31 -30.11
N LEU A 646 6.41 -33.00 -30.24
CA LEU A 646 5.79 -32.24 -31.33
C LEU A 646 6.33 -32.68 -32.70
N GLU A 647 7.60 -33.02 -32.77
CA GLU A 647 8.27 -33.54 -33.96
C GLU A 647 7.68 -34.89 -34.38
N GLU A 648 7.38 -35.78 -33.43
CA GLU A 648 6.69 -37.06 -33.70
C GLU A 648 5.24 -36.84 -34.14
N ALA A 649 4.53 -35.87 -33.52
CA ALA A 649 3.19 -35.48 -33.94
C ALA A 649 3.16 -35.01 -35.40
N PHE A 650 4.14 -34.21 -35.84
CA PHE A 650 4.28 -33.80 -37.24
C PHE A 650 4.57 -34.98 -38.19
N LYS A 651 5.44 -35.91 -37.79
CA LYS A 651 5.71 -37.13 -38.59
C LYS A 651 4.44 -37.95 -38.81
N LEU A 652 3.63 -38.13 -37.76
CA LEU A 652 2.35 -38.86 -37.86
C LEU A 652 1.35 -38.15 -38.75
N ALA A 653 1.23 -36.83 -38.60
CA ALA A 653 0.32 -36.03 -39.38
C ALA A 653 0.68 -36.09 -40.88
N LEU A 654 1.97 -35.99 -41.22
CA LEU A 654 2.45 -36.17 -42.59
C LEU A 654 2.22 -37.57 -43.12
N ALA A 655 2.52 -38.61 -42.33
CA ALA A 655 2.31 -39.99 -42.76
C ALA A 655 0.84 -40.28 -43.05
N ARG A 656 -0.09 -39.74 -42.25
CA ARG A 656 -1.53 -39.83 -42.51
C ARG A 656 -1.90 -39.10 -43.79
N GLN A 657 -1.37 -37.90 -44.02
CA GLN A 657 -1.67 -37.13 -45.23
C GLN A 657 -1.16 -37.86 -46.49
N ASP A 658 0.07 -38.38 -46.45
CA ASP A 658 0.64 -39.21 -47.52
C ASP A 658 -0.22 -40.43 -47.82
N PHE A 659 -0.73 -41.09 -46.77
CA PHE A 659 -1.59 -42.25 -46.91
C PHE A 659 -2.93 -41.90 -47.55
N LEU A 660 -3.57 -40.80 -47.13
CA LEU A 660 -4.83 -40.34 -47.74
C LEU A 660 -4.69 -40.01 -49.22
N GLU A 661 -3.50 -39.55 -49.65
CA GLU A 661 -3.23 -39.22 -51.05
C GLU A 661 -2.82 -40.42 -51.89
N ASN A 662 -1.98 -41.31 -51.34
CA ASN A 662 -1.28 -42.34 -52.12
C ASN A 662 -1.71 -43.78 -51.79
N GLY A 663 -2.43 -44.01 -50.69
CA GLY A 663 -2.91 -45.33 -50.28
C GLY A 663 -1.85 -46.31 -49.76
N ASP A 664 -0.60 -45.86 -49.54
CA ASP A 664 0.51 -46.71 -49.10
C ASP A 664 0.43 -47.04 -47.60
N ILE A 665 -0.25 -48.14 -47.29
CA ILE A 665 -0.53 -48.58 -45.92
C ILE A 665 0.71 -49.08 -45.18
N GLU A 666 1.69 -49.69 -45.88
CA GLU A 666 2.90 -50.21 -45.26
C GLU A 666 3.78 -49.07 -44.76
N LYS A 667 3.94 -48.01 -45.57
CA LYS A 667 4.70 -46.81 -45.18
C LYS A 667 4.06 -46.11 -43.98
N PHE A 668 2.73 -46.02 -43.95
CA PHE A 668 2.00 -45.45 -42.82
C PHE A 668 2.22 -46.29 -41.55
N ALA A 669 1.99 -47.61 -41.61
CA ALA A 669 2.16 -48.52 -40.48
C ALA A 669 3.60 -48.51 -39.94
N ASN A 670 4.61 -48.49 -40.81
CA ASN A 670 6.02 -48.39 -40.41
C ASN A 670 6.32 -47.08 -39.67
N THR A 671 5.72 -45.96 -40.08
CA THR A 671 5.92 -44.67 -39.42
C THR A 671 5.28 -44.66 -38.03
N VAL A 672 4.06 -45.19 -37.90
CA VAL A 672 3.36 -45.31 -36.60
C VAL A 672 4.13 -46.22 -35.65
N ASN A 673 4.59 -47.39 -36.12
CA ASN A 673 5.36 -48.34 -35.32
C ASN A 673 6.74 -47.82 -34.91
N GLY A 674 7.28 -46.86 -35.66
CA GLY A 674 8.56 -46.21 -35.35
C GLY A 674 8.49 -45.21 -34.18
N ILE A 675 7.29 -44.84 -33.73
CA ILE A 675 7.07 -43.85 -32.67
C ILE A 675 6.71 -44.56 -31.38
N ARG A 676 7.43 -44.25 -30.31
CA ARG A 676 7.15 -44.77 -28.97
C ARG A 676 6.22 -43.82 -28.23
N PHE A 677 4.93 -44.14 -28.23
CA PHE A 677 3.96 -43.38 -27.45
C PHE A 677 4.11 -43.65 -25.96
N ALA A 678 4.27 -42.59 -25.18
CA ALA A 678 4.15 -42.65 -23.73
C ALA A 678 2.68 -42.67 -23.31
N ALA A 679 2.42 -43.14 -22.10
CA ALA A 679 1.10 -43.00 -21.49
C ALA A 679 0.78 -41.50 -21.29
N PRO A 680 -0.47 -41.07 -21.57
CA PRO A 680 -0.87 -39.68 -21.38
C PRO A 680 -0.69 -39.27 -19.91
N ARG A 681 -0.03 -38.13 -19.69
CA ARG A 681 0.06 -37.47 -18.38
C ARG A 681 -1.23 -36.72 -18.03
N ILE A 682 -1.99 -36.33 -19.04
CA ILE A 682 -3.30 -35.70 -18.92
C ILE A 682 -4.34 -36.68 -19.46
N PRO A 683 -5.34 -37.10 -18.65
CA PRO A 683 -6.38 -38.02 -19.10
C PRO A 683 -7.08 -37.55 -20.39
N THR A 684 -7.28 -38.44 -21.35
CA THR A 684 -7.93 -38.10 -22.62
C THR A 684 -9.46 -38.23 -22.54
N LEU A 685 -10.20 -37.48 -23.36
CA LEU A 685 -11.67 -37.54 -23.42
C LEU A 685 -12.20 -38.87 -23.93
N ASN A 686 -11.50 -39.49 -24.88
CA ASN A 686 -11.79 -40.84 -25.31
C ASN A 686 -10.83 -41.77 -24.55
N ALA A 687 -11.37 -42.84 -23.94
CA ALA A 687 -10.57 -43.94 -23.39
C ALA A 687 -9.68 -44.62 -24.47
N GLU A 688 -9.87 -44.24 -25.74
CA GLU A 688 -9.25 -44.78 -26.93
C GLU A 688 -8.29 -43.82 -27.67
N MET A 689 -7.86 -42.68 -27.09
CA MET A 689 -6.69 -41.94 -27.64
C MET A 689 -5.36 -42.69 -27.41
N ASN A 690 -5.40 -44.02 -27.43
CA ASN A 690 -4.24 -44.85 -27.70
C ASN A 690 -4.06 -44.86 -29.22
N ILE A 691 -3.25 -43.93 -29.73
CA ILE A 691 -2.76 -43.94 -31.12
C ILE A 691 -2.18 -45.33 -31.49
N ALA A 692 -1.77 -46.10 -30.48
CA ALA A 692 -1.25 -47.47 -30.56
C ALA A 692 -2.28 -48.61 -30.77
N LEU A 693 -3.61 -48.38 -30.77
CA LEU A 693 -4.61 -49.47 -30.82
C LEU A 693 -5.47 -49.57 -32.09
N TYR A 694 -5.21 -48.76 -33.12
CA TYR A 694 -6.09 -48.75 -34.28
C TYR A 694 -5.83 -49.91 -35.26
N LYS A 695 -6.80 -50.84 -35.37
CA LYS A 695 -6.99 -51.70 -36.54
C LYS A 695 -8.00 -51.09 -37.51
N GLU A 696 -7.70 -51.32 -38.78
CA GLU A 696 -8.18 -50.72 -40.04
C GLU A 696 -9.69 -50.44 -40.23
N SER A 697 -10.60 -51.08 -39.50
CA SER A 697 -12.04 -51.04 -39.80
C SER A 697 -12.89 -50.13 -38.90
N GLU A 698 -12.37 -49.63 -37.77
CA GLU A 698 -13.16 -48.83 -36.82
C GLU A 698 -12.90 -47.32 -36.92
N LEU A 699 -11.76 -46.90 -37.48
CA LEU A 699 -11.36 -45.49 -37.56
C LEU A 699 -12.30 -44.68 -38.48
N THR A 700 -12.66 -45.23 -39.62
CA THR A 700 -13.50 -44.57 -40.63
C THR A 700 -14.97 -44.46 -40.22
N ALA A 701 -15.41 -45.33 -39.30
CA ALA A 701 -16.76 -45.33 -38.75
C ALA A 701 -16.92 -44.35 -37.57
N LYS A 702 -15.93 -44.27 -36.68
CA LYS A 702 -15.94 -43.34 -35.52
C LYS A 702 -15.60 -41.88 -35.90
N ILE A 703 -14.77 -41.64 -36.91
CA ILE A 703 -14.44 -40.28 -37.40
C ILE A 703 -15.67 -39.56 -38.01
N ARG A 704 -16.77 -40.27 -38.30
CA ARG A 704 -18.03 -39.66 -38.77
C ARG A 704 -18.98 -39.20 -37.65
N GLU A 705 -18.73 -39.54 -36.39
CA GLU A 705 -19.54 -39.04 -35.28
C GLU A 705 -19.12 -37.62 -34.91
N ARG A 706 -19.77 -36.65 -35.57
CA ARG A 706 -19.60 -35.20 -35.34
C ARG A 706 -20.06 -34.70 -33.96
N SER A 707 -20.41 -35.57 -33.01
CA SER A 707 -20.96 -35.17 -31.71
C SER A 707 -20.00 -35.49 -30.57
N LEU A 708 -19.77 -34.51 -29.68
CA LEU A 708 -19.32 -34.79 -28.31
C LEU A 708 -20.23 -35.87 -27.71
N SER A 709 -19.67 -36.83 -26.95
CA SER A 709 -20.48 -37.89 -26.36
C SER A 709 -21.65 -37.30 -25.54
N SER A 710 -22.74 -38.05 -25.42
CA SER A 710 -23.91 -37.62 -24.63
C SER A 710 -23.52 -37.27 -23.18
N GLU A 711 -22.58 -38.03 -22.61
CA GLU A 711 -22.03 -37.80 -21.27
C GLU A 711 -21.28 -36.47 -21.16
N ILE A 712 -20.45 -36.12 -22.15
CA ILE A 712 -19.73 -34.83 -22.19
C ILE A 712 -20.74 -33.69 -22.32
N THR A 713 -21.71 -33.84 -23.22
CA THR A 713 -22.74 -32.83 -23.48
C THR A 713 -23.61 -32.60 -22.24
N GLU A 714 -23.98 -33.67 -21.53
CA GLU A 714 -24.76 -33.60 -20.29
C GLU A 714 -23.94 -33.04 -19.12
N ALA A 715 -22.66 -33.39 -19.01
CA ALA A 715 -21.75 -32.82 -18.02
C ALA A 715 -21.51 -31.30 -18.23
N LEU A 716 -21.39 -30.85 -19.49
CA LEU A 716 -21.31 -29.44 -19.85
C LEU A 716 -22.62 -28.69 -19.53
N LYS A 717 -23.78 -29.29 -19.85
CA LYS A 717 -25.11 -28.72 -19.54
C LYS A 717 -25.37 -28.60 -18.04
N ASN A 718 -24.90 -29.56 -17.26
CA ASN A 718 -25.06 -29.58 -15.81
C ASN A 718 -23.99 -28.75 -15.08
N GLY A 719 -23.08 -28.08 -15.81
CA GLY A 719 -22.01 -27.24 -15.24
C GLY A 719 -20.90 -28.02 -14.54
N ARG A 720 -20.85 -29.35 -14.70
CA ARG A 720 -19.85 -30.22 -14.06
C ARG A 720 -18.48 -30.11 -14.72
N TRP A 721 -18.48 -29.94 -16.04
CA TRP A 721 -17.27 -29.79 -16.85
C TRP A 721 -17.27 -28.44 -17.55
N ARG A 722 -16.09 -27.99 -17.93
CA ARG A 722 -15.88 -26.80 -18.75
C ARG A 722 -15.08 -27.16 -19.99
N ALA A 723 -15.64 -26.95 -21.18
CA ALA A 723 -14.91 -27.17 -22.43
C ALA A 723 -14.31 -25.86 -22.94
N ILE A 724 -13.01 -25.88 -23.23
CA ILE A 724 -12.28 -24.84 -23.93
C ILE A 724 -11.91 -25.39 -25.31
N ALA A 725 -12.60 -24.89 -26.34
CA ALA A 725 -12.30 -25.22 -27.73
C ALA A 725 -11.15 -24.33 -28.22
N ILE A 726 -10.10 -24.96 -28.77
CA ILE A 726 -8.89 -24.28 -29.22
C ILE A 726 -8.66 -24.62 -30.70
N GLY A 727 -8.98 -23.67 -31.59
CA GLY A 727 -8.95 -23.86 -33.04
C GLY A 727 -10.32 -23.62 -33.68
N SER A 728 -10.48 -23.95 -34.97
CA SER A 728 -11.64 -23.57 -35.77
C SER A 728 -12.39 -24.77 -36.36
N PRO A 729 -13.75 -24.75 -36.47
CA PRO A 729 -14.68 -23.70 -36.06
C PRO A 729 -14.87 -23.64 -34.53
N VAL A 730 -15.24 -22.46 -34.01
CA VAL A 730 -15.38 -22.27 -32.56
C VAL A 730 -16.76 -22.73 -32.10
N HIS A 731 -16.79 -23.76 -31.25
CA HIS A 731 -17.93 -24.06 -30.39
C HIS A 731 -17.47 -23.85 -28.94
N THR A 732 -17.67 -22.65 -28.40
CA THR A 732 -17.48 -22.41 -26.97
C THR A 732 -18.77 -22.76 -26.25
N TYR A 733 -18.75 -23.89 -25.52
CA TYR A 733 -19.82 -24.23 -24.57
C TYR A 733 -19.43 -23.71 -23.19
N THR A 734 -19.83 -22.48 -22.89
CA THR A 734 -19.71 -21.90 -21.55
C THR A 734 -21.10 -21.71 -20.97
N ASN A 735 -21.39 -22.35 -19.83
CA ASN A 735 -22.62 -22.16 -19.06
C ASN A 735 -23.94 -22.38 -19.85
N GLY A 736 -23.96 -23.33 -20.79
CA GLY A 736 -25.18 -23.69 -21.52
C GLY A 736 -25.56 -22.77 -22.69
N HIS A 737 -24.73 -21.79 -23.03
CA HIS A 737 -24.88 -20.99 -24.25
C HIS A 737 -24.02 -21.58 -25.38
N GLU A 738 -24.61 -21.70 -26.57
CA GLU A 738 -23.96 -22.16 -27.80
C GLU A 738 -23.80 -20.97 -28.75
N ASP A 739 -22.62 -20.34 -28.73
CA ASP A 739 -22.24 -19.37 -29.74
C ASP A 739 -21.40 -20.07 -30.80
N SER A 740 -21.95 -20.22 -32.01
CA SER A 740 -21.24 -20.75 -33.16
C SER A 740 -20.57 -19.59 -33.92
N LEU A 741 -19.26 -19.43 -33.78
CA LEU A 741 -18.48 -18.49 -34.60
C LEU A 741 -17.85 -19.22 -35.79
N SER A 742 -17.88 -18.57 -36.96
CA SER A 742 -17.38 -19.15 -38.22
C SER A 742 -15.85 -19.25 -38.32
N CYS A 743 -15.10 -18.53 -37.47
CA CYS A 743 -13.63 -18.60 -37.42
C CYS A 743 -13.08 -18.28 -36.02
N PHE A 744 -11.98 -18.94 -35.61
CA PHE A 744 -11.23 -18.60 -34.40
C PHE A 744 -10.26 -17.44 -34.70
N ASP A 745 -10.66 -16.23 -34.32
CA ASP A 745 -9.94 -14.97 -34.54
C ASP A 745 -9.47 -14.33 -33.22
N CYS A 746 -8.94 -13.11 -33.27
CA CYS A 746 -8.44 -12.45 -32.06
C CYS A 746 -9.57 -12.02 -31.09
N HIS A 747 -10.79 -11.81 -31.58
CA HIS A 747 -11.98 -11.56 -30.75
C HIS A 747 -12.38 -12.82 -29.97
N SER A 748 -12.48 -13.96 -30.68
CA SER A 748 -12.76 -15.28 -30.11
C SER A 748 -11.73 -15.67 -29.05
N TRP A 749 -10.46 -15.33 -29.29
CA TRP A 749 -9.39 -15.53 -28.33
C TRP A 749 -9.56 -14.68 -27.07
N ALA A 750 -9.84 -13.38 -27.21
CA ALA A 750 -10.10 -12.51 -26.06
C ALA A 750 -11.31 -12.96 -25.23
N ASN A 751 -12.38 -13.44 -25.88
CA ASN A 751 -13.54 -14.05 -25.22
C ASN A 751 -13.20 -15.34 -24.50
N THR A 752 -12.37 -16.19 -25.11
CA THR A 752 -11.91 -17.44 -24.48
C THR A 752 -11.16 -17.15 -23.17
N LEU A 753 -10.20 -16.21 -23.20
CA LEU A 753 -9.43 -15.82 -22.01
C LEU A 753 -10.31 -15.18 -20.94
N ALA A 754 -11.21 -14.28 -21.34
CA ALA A 754 -12.19 -13.63 -20.45
C ALA A 754 -13.08 -14.66 -19.76
N ALA A 755 -13.65 -15.58 -20.52
CA ALA A 755 -14.47 -16.65 -19.98
C ALA A 755 -13.67 -17.51 -19.00
N ILE A 756 -12.47 -17.99 -19.37
CA ILE A 756 -11.62 -18.81 -18.49
C ILE A 756 -11.50 -18.17 -17.10
N TRP A 757 -11.17 -16.88 -17.09
CA TRP A 757 -11.05 -16.11 -15.85
C TRP A 757 -12.37 -15.93 -15.10
N GLU A 758 -13.48 -15.61 -15.79
CA GLU A 758 -14.79 -15.40 -15.15
C GLU A 758 -15.28 -16.62 -14.38
N ALA A 759 -15.03 -17.83 -14.88
CA ALA A 759 -15.44 -19.04 -14.15
C ALA A 759 -14.45 -19.49 -13.06
N GLY A 760 -13.60 -18.59 -12.57
CA GLY A 760 -12.84 -18.80 -11.33
C GLY A 760 -11.41 -19.33 -11.51
N ASN A 761 -10.91 -19.46 -12.74
CA ASN A 761 -9.51 -19.86 -12.95
C ASN A 761 -8.57 -18.67 -12.72
N ASP A 762 -7.47 -18.91 -12.01
CA ASP A 762 -6.41 -17.92 -11.87
C ASP A 762 -5.48 -17.97 -13.07
N MET A 763 -5.25 -16.81 -13.68
CA MET A 763 -4.53 -16.65 -14.94
C MET A 763 -3.22 -15.91 -14.69
N ASN A 764 -2.10 -16.45 -15.18
CA ASN A 764 -0.82 -15.74 -15.19
C ASN A 764 -0.78 -14.75 -16.36
N TRP A 765 -1.36 -13.58 -16.15
CA TRP A 765 -1.41 -12.52 -17.16
C TRP A 765 -0.03 -11.93 -17.48
N GLN A 766 0.90 -11.94 -16.53
CA GLN A 766 2.28 -11.49 -16.74
C GLN A 766 2.95 -12.31 -17.86
N ALA A 767 2.68 -13.61 -17.95
CA ALA A 767 3.19 -14.45 -19.03
C ALA A 767 2.72 -13.99 -20.42
N ARG A 768 1.45 -13.56 -20.56
CA ARG A 768 0.89 -13.07 -21.83
C ARG A 768 1.64 -11.83 -22.34
N TYR A 769 1.99 -10.92 -21.43
CA TYR A 769 2.67 -9.67 -21.74
C TYR A 769 4.20 -9.76 -21.65
N ALA A 770 4.79 -10.95 -21.47
CA ALA A 770 6.23 -11.11 -21.27
C ALA A 770 7.09 -10.61 -22.44
N LEU A 771 6.49 -10.38 -23.62
CA LEU A 771 7.14 -9.88 -24.82
C LEU A 771 6.76 -8.42 -25.15
N GLU A 772 6.18 -7.70 -24.19
CA GLU A 772 5.70 -6.32 -24.35
C GLU A 772 6.08 -5.46 -23.16
N LYS A 773 6.40 -4.19 -23.42
CA LYS A 773 6.51 -3.17 -22.39
C LYS A 773 5.16 -2.47 -22.21
N ARG A 774 4.51 -2.76 -21.09
CA ARG A 774 3.23 -2.20 -20.67
C ARG A 774 3.40 -1.45 -19.35
N ARG A 775 2.49 -0.52 -19.09
CA ARG A 775 2.49 0.29 -17.88
C ARG A 775 1.25 0.02 -17.05
N ARG A 776 1.47 -0.15 -15.75
CA ARG A 776 0.40 -0.06 -14.77
C ARG A 776 -0.15 1.36 -14.76
N MET A 777 -1.45 1.48 -14.53
CA MET A 777 -2.13 2.76 -14.41
C MET A 777 -2.83 2.85 -13.06
N PRO A 778 -2.93 4.04 -12.46
CA PRO A 778 -3.80 4.22 -11.31
C PRO A 778 -5.26 4.11 -11.75
N LEU A 779 -5.91 3.03 -11.33
CA LEU A 779 -7.32 2.76 -11.61
C LEU A 779 -8.14 2.83 -10.32
N PRO A 780 -9.47 3.02 -10.41
CA PRO A 780 -10.34 2.99 -9.24
C PRO A 780 -10.09 1.75 -8.37
N THR A 781 -10.04 1.97 -7.07
CA THR A 781 -9.77 0.95 -6.07
C THR A 781 -11.04 0.25 -5.59
N TYR A 782 -10.86 -0.84 -4.85
CA TYR A 782 -11.90 -1.70 -4.33
C TYR A 782 -13.02 -0.91 -3.61
N PRO A 783 -14.30 -1.14 -3.94
CA PRO A 783 -15.42 -0.49 -3.28
C PRO A 783 -15.80 -1.21 -1.98
N PHE A 784 -15.11 -0.88 -0.88
CA PHE A 784 -15.39 -1.43 0.44
C PHE A 784 -16.87 -1.30 0.84
N GLU A 785 -17.43 -2.37 1.40
CA GLU A 785 -18.79 -2.41 1.93
C GLU A 785 -18.80 -2.00 3.40
N ARG A 786 -18.43 -0.73 3.63
CA ARG A 786 -18.22 -0.22 4.99
C ARG A 786 -19.49 -0.31 5.84
N GLN A 787 -19.34 -0.81 7.06
CA GLN A 787 -20.35 -0.84 8.11
C GLN A 787 -19.88 -0.02 9.32
N ARG A 788 -20.81 0.42 10.17
CA ARG A 788 -20.48 1.21 11.36
C ARG A 788 -19.96 0.28 12.45
N TYR A 789 -18.76 0.57 12.96
CA TYR A 789 -18.18 -0.09 14.12
C TYR A 789 -17.72 0.96 15.14
N GLU A 790 -18.47 1.07 16.24
CA GLU A 790 -18.28 2.09 17.25
C GLU A 790 -18.76 1.59 18.61
N ILE A 791 -17.97 1.84 19.66
CA ILE A 791 -18.43 1.69 21.04
C ILE A 791 -19.20 2.96 21.43
N PRO A 792 -20.43 2.85 21.94
CA PRO A 792 -21.18 4.01 22.40
C PRO A 792 -20.44 4.78 23.48
N ASN A 793 -20.40 6.10 23.38
CA ASN A 793 -19.89 6.93 24.46
C ASN A 793 -20.88 6.89 25.65
N SER A 794 -20.44 6.41 26.81
CA SER A 794 -21.27 6.24 28.01
C SER A 794 -21.14 7.40 29.02
N ARG A 795 -20.22 8.36 28.84
CA ARG A 795 -20.02 9.51 29.75
C ARG A 795 -19.77 10.81 28.98
N GLY A 796 -20.39 11.90 29.44
CA GLY A 796 -20.19 13.25 28.88
C GLY A 796 -18.70 13.64 28.84
N PHE A 797 -18.28 14.19 27.70
CA PHE A 797 -16.88 14.39 27.28
C PHE A 797 -16.15 15.55 27.99
N ASP A 798 -14.83 15.42 28.21
CA ASP A 798 -13.93 16.53 28.57
C ASP A 798 -13.03 16.93 27.39
N ALA A 799 -13.35 18.09 26.79
CA ALA A 799 -12.69 18.64 25.60
C ALA A 799 -11.25 19.11 25.81
N SER A 800 -10.80 19.26 27.05
CA SER A 800 -9.43 19.71 27.34
C SER A 800 -8.35 18.66 27.08
N SER A 801 -8.72 17.37 27.07
CA SER A 801 -7.82 16.22 26.87
C SER A 801 -7.33 16.01 25.43
N SER A 802 -7.85 16.80 24.48
CA SER A 802 -7.43 16.79 23.06
C SER A 802 -6.22 17.69 22.76
N SER A 803 -5.72 18.41 23.76
CA SER A 803 -4.52 19.24 23.65
C SER A 803 -3.28 18.47 24.13
N PHE A 804 -2.16 18.65 23.43
CA PHE A 804 -0.84 18.17 23.90
C PHE A 804 -0.64 18.59 25.38
N PRO A 805 -0.13 17.71 26.26
CA PRO A 805 0.20 18.10 27.61
C PRO A 805 1.31 19.16 27.52
N ASN A 806 0.99 20.40 27.87
CA ASN A 806 1.96 21.48 27.80
C ASN A 806 2.76 21.56 29.09
N ALA A 807 4.08 21.65 28.94
CA ALA A 807 4.99 22.09 29.97
C ALA A 807 4.60 23.53 30.39
N LYS A 808 4.28 23.72 31.66
CA LYS A 808 4.03 25.06 32.21
C LYS A 808 5.28 25.91 32.04
N SER A 809 5.09 27.10 31.47
CA SER A 809 6.06 28.19 31.47
C SER A 809 6.42 28.59 32.91
N ASN A 810 7.71 28.82 33.13
CA ASN A 810 8.30 29.36 34.36
C ASN A 810 7.56 30.61 34.86
N GLU A 811 6.67 30.44 35.84
CA GLU A 811 6.52 31.46 36.87
C GLU A 811 7.67 31.28 37.85
N ARG A 812 8.47 32.33 38.04
CA ARG A 812 9.46 32.42 39.11
C ARG A 812 8.72 32.26 40.44
N LEU A 813 8.80 31.06 41.02
CA LEU A 813 8.50 30.85 42.43
C LEU A 813 9.68 31.35 43.27
N GLU A 814 9.36 32.11 44.31
CA GLU A 814 10.32 32.72 45.23
C GLU A 814 11.24 31.68 45.89
N GLU A 815 12.51 32.05 46.08
CA GLU A 815 13.50 31.22 46.78
C GLU A 815 13.04 30.94 48.24
N PRO A 816 12.97 29.67 48.68
CA PRO A 816 12.75 29.37 50.08
C PRO A 816 14.01 29.70 50.90
N LYS A 817 13.82 30.52 51.94
CA LYS A 817 14.85 30.83 52.94
C LYS A 817 15.21 29.58 53.74
N TYR A 818 16.47 29.17 53.70
CA TYR A 818 17.01 28.13 54.59
C TYR A 818 17.16 28.64 56.03
N PRO A 819 16.68 27.90 57.06
CA PRO A 819 17.23 27.99 58.41
C PRO A 819 18.45 27.07 58.58
N ALA A 820 19.28 27.43 59.56
CA ALA A 820 20.61 26.87 59.90
C ALA A 820 20.55 25.47 60.59
N PRO A 821 21.69 24.80 60.87
CA PRO A 821 21.83 23.34 60.81
C PRO A 821 21.54 22.54 62.11
N LEU A 822 20.92 21.37 61.86
CA LEU A 822 21.13 20.00 62.38
C LEU A 822 21.08 19.75 63.91
N GLU A 823 19.95 19.18 64.35
CA GLU A 823 19.91 18.23 65.49
C GLU A 823 20.43 16.86 65.03
N TYR A 824 21.08 16.11 65.93
CA TYR A 824 21.65 14.80 65.64
C TYR A 824 20.51 13.76 65.54
N GLU A 825 20.16 13.36 64.32
CA GLU A 825 19.16 12.31 64.06
C GLU A 825 19.76 10.92 64.28
N SER A 826 18.99 10.01 64.89
CA SER A 826 19.42 8.60 65.00
C SER A 826 19.43 7.94 63.61
N PRO A 827 20.26 6.91 63.38
CA PRO A 827 20.31 6.18 62.11
C PRO A 827 18.92 5.73 61.63
N ARG A 828 18.07 5.23 62.55
CA ARG A 828 16.66 4.91 62.29
C ARG A 828 15.90 6.06 61.63
N GLN A 829 15.88 7.23 62.27
CA GLN A 829 15.10 8.38 61.82
C GLN A 829 15.59 8.87 60.45
N TYR A 830 16.91 8.83 60.25
CA TYR A 830 17.51 9.16 58.96
C TYR A 830 17.10 8.18 57.85
N VAL A 831 17.11 6.86 58.12
CA VAL A 831 16.69 5.83 57.16
C VAL A 831 15.21 5.94 56.85
N GLU A 832 14.36 6.10 57.87
CA GLU A 832 12.90 6.29 57.70
C GLU A 832 12.60 7.51 56.82
N GLN A 833 13.23 8.67 57.07
CA GLN A 833 13.07 9.86 56.24
C GLN A 833 13.48 9.63 54.78
N LYS A 834 14.60 8.93 54.54
CA LYS A 834 15.04 8.61 53.18
C LYS A 834 14.08 7.66 52.48
N LEU A 835 13.56 6.67 53.19
CA LEU A 835 12.58 5.75 52.63
C LEU A 835 11.26 6.46 52.33
N ILE A 836 10.78 7.36 53.20
CA ILE A 836 9.60 8.19 52.92
C ILE A 836 9.80 8.90 51.58
N VAL A 837 10.91 9.63 51.40
CA VAL A 837 11.18 10.34 50.14
C VAL A 837 11.14 9.40 48.92
N PHE A 838 11.70 8.19 49.02
CA PHE A 838 11.65 7.24 47.90
C PHE A 838 10.26 6.71 47.64
N PHE A 839 9.51 6.40 48.68
CA PHE A 839 8.13 5.96 48.51
C PHE A 839 7.24 7.11 48.01
N GLU A 840 7.46 8.36 48.42
CA GLU A 840 6.76 9.54 47.89
C GLU A 840 7.09 9.75 46.40
N GLU A 841 8.37 9.60 46.01
CA GLU A 841 8.79 9.69 44.61
C GLU A 841 8.21 8.57 43.74
N VAL A 842 8.16 7.35 44.26
CA VAL A 842 7.71 6.17 43.52
C VAL A 842 6.18 6.07 43.47
N LEU A 843 5.50 6.40 44.57
CA LEU A 843 4.04 6.31 44.69
C LEU A 843 3.32 7.61 44.32
N GLY A 844 4.02 8.74 44.31
CA GLY A 844 3.44 10.06 44.02
C GLY A 844 2.46 10.56 45.08
N VAL A 845 2.50 10.00 46.29
CA VAL A 845 1.63 10.38 47.42
C VAL A 845 2.46 11.14 48.45
N PRO A 846 2.14 12.41 48.76
CA PRO A 846 2.81 13.17 49.82
C PRO A 846 2.29 12.79 51.21
N GLU A 847 3.13 12.93 52.24
CA GLU A 847 2.81 12.68 53.66
C GLU A 847 2.44 11.21 53.96
N LEU A 848 3.37 10.29 53.67
CA LEU A 848 3.20 8.86 53.95
C LEU A 848 3.29 8.54 55.45
N ASP A 849 2.36 7.70 55.93
CA ASP A 849 2.46 7.07 57.25
C ASP A 849 3.40 5.85 57.17
N ILE A 850 4.49 5.88 57.94
CA ILE A 850 5.51 4.82 57.94
C ILE A 850 5.02 3.47 58.43
N HIS A 851 3.90 3.43 59.15
CA HIS A 851 3.29 2.21 59.67
C HIS A 851 2.13 1.71 58.79
N ALA A 852 1.75 2.45 57.75
CA ALA A 852 0.72 1.99 56.83
C ALA A 852 1.22 0.81 55.97
N PRO A 853 0.43 -0.27 55.82
CA PRO A 853 0.78 -1.36 54.93
C PRO A 853 0.93 -0.89 53.48
N PHE A 854 1.94 -1.38 52.77
CA PHE A 854 2.26 -0.99 51.39
C PHE A 854 1.09 -1.11 50.42
N TYR A 855 0.21 -2.11 50.59
CA TYR A 855 -0.96 -2.26 49.74
C TYR A 855 -1.98 -1.11 49.94
N GLU A 856 -2.06 -0.52 51.14
CA GLU A 856 -2.93 0.63 51.42
C GLU A 856 -2.36 1.93 50.86
N LEU A 857 -1.03 2.00 50.74
CA LEU A 857 -0.30 3.10 50.10
C LEU A 857 -0.31 2.99 48.56
N GLY A 858 -0.94 1.97 47.99
CA GLY A 858 -0.96 1.74 46.54
C GLY A 858 0.37 1.24 45.98
N ALA A 859 1.28 0.74 46.83
CA ALA A 859 2.52 0.14 46.38
C ALA A 859 2.27 -1.29 45.88
N ASP A 860 2.43 -1.50 44.57
CA ASP A 860 2.47 -2.84 43.99
C ASP A 860 3.89 -3.45 44.08
N SER A 861 4.01 -4.74 43.72
CA SER A 861 5.29 -5.46 43.74
C SER A 861 6.37 -4.83 42.84
N LEU A 862 5.99 -4.01 41.85
CA LEU A 862 6.92 -3.34 40.93
C LEU A 862 7.50 -2.08 41.59
N ASN A 863 6.66 -1.29 42.24
CA ASN A 863 7.04 -0.11 43.03
C ASN A 863 7.94 -0.52 44.20
N LYS A 864 7.60 -1.60 44.91
CA LYS A 864 8.41 -2.14 46.00
C LYS A 864 9.80 -2.62 45.51
N MET A 865 9.87 -3.22 44.31
CA MET A 865 11.14 -3.68 43.73
C MET A 865 12.04 -2.51 43.32
N GLN A 866 11.48 -1.41 42.80
CA GLN A 866 12.24 -0.20 42.47
C GLN A 866 12.82 0.45 43.73
N VAL A 867 12.04 0.52 44.82
CA VAL A 867 12.53 1.03 46.10
C VAL A 867 13.65 0.13 46.65
N ILE A 868 13.47 -1.20 46.63
CA ILE A 868 14.50 -2.17 47.07
C ILE A 868 15.78 -2.06 46.23
N SER A 869 15.69 -1.84 44.91
CA SER A 869 16.85 -1.64 44.04
C SER A 869 17.62 -0.38 44.43
N ARG A 870 16.93 0.73 44.70
CA ARG A 870 17.57 1.99 45.12
C ARG A 870 18.20 1.88 46.51
N ILE A 871 17.56 1.18 47.45
CA ILE A 871 18.12 0.91 48.78
C ILE A 871 19.48 0.20 48.65
N ARG A 872 19.59 -0.80 47.76
CA ARG A 872 20.84 -1.54 47.53
C ARG A 872 21.96 -0.71 46.91
N GLU A 873 21.61 0.27 46.08
CA GLU A 873 22.60 1.18 45.48
C GLU A 873 23.13 2.20 46.50
N MET A 874 22.29 2.58 47.48
CA MET A 874 22.65 3.63 48.43
C MET A 874 23.32 3.15 49.72
N TYR A 875 22.96 1.96 50.20
CA TYR A 875 23.53 1.42 51.42
C TYR A 875 24.47 0.27 51.07
N PRO A 876 25.79 0.39 51.31
CA PRO A 876 26.79 -0.64 50.99
C PRO A 876 26.77 -1.79 52.00
N ILE A 877 25.58 -2.32 52.31
CA ILE A 877 25.31 -3.40 53.26
C ILE A 877 24.69 -4.60 52.54
N SER A 878 25.02 -5.80 52.99
CA SER A 878 24.49 -7.04 52.41
C SER A 878 23.07 -7.30 52.90
N LEU A 879 22.07 -6.80 52.17
CA LEU A 879 20.66 -6.98 52.52
C LEU A 879 20.05 -8.26 51.91
N ASN A 880 19.42 -9.08 52.75
CA ASN A 880 18.67 -10.27 52.31
C ASN A 880 17.42 -9.84 51.53
N VAL A 881 17.33 -10.26 50.25
CA VAL A 881 16.20 -9.92 49.35
C VAL A 881 14.88 -10.40 49.94
N GLN A 882 14.87 -11.58 50.58
CA GLN A 882 13.65 -12.20 51.06
C GLN A 882 13.05 -11.44 52.25
N GLU A 883 13.90 -10.90 53.12
CA GLU A 883 13.48 -10.10 54.28
C GLU A 883 12.97 -8.72 53.86
N LEU A 884 13.67 -8.04 52.94
CA LEU A 884 13.19 -6.79 52.35
C LEU A 884 11.86 -6.96 51.62
N TYR A 885 11.65 -8.09 50.96
CA TYR A 885 10.39 -8.37 50.28
C TYR A 885 9.26 -8.73 51.26
N ALA A 886 9.59 -9.26 52.43
CA ALA A 886 8.62 -9.63 53.47
C ALA A 886 8.12 -8.43 54.29
N ALA A 887 8.90 -7.35 54.42
CA ALA A 887 8.47 -6.15 55.13
C ALA A 887 7.20 -5.55 54.51
N GLU A 888 6.19 -5.25 55.32
CA GLU A 888 4.89 -4.75 54.84
C GLU A 888 4.74 -3.24 55.01
N THR A 889 5.64 -2.59 55.75
CA THR A 889 5.61 -1.13 56.04
C THR A 889 6.99 -0.47 55.87
N ILE A 890 7.01 0.87 55.74
CA ILE A 890 8.26 1.65 55.64
C ILE A 890 9.10 1.49 56.91
N SER A 891 8.46 1.48 58.08
CA SER A 891 9.12 1.27 59.38
C SER A 891 9.84 -0.07 59.45
N GLU A 892 9.21 -1.16 58.97
CA GLU A 892 9.83 -2.49 58.98
C GLU A 892 11.04 -2.58 58.02
N LEU A 893 10.97 -1.90 56.87
CA LEU A 893 12.13 -1.79 55.98
C LEU A 893 13.27 -1.01 56.63
N ALA A 894 12.95 0.07 57.36
CA ALA A 894 13.96 0.86 58.08
C ALA A 894 14.63 0.03 59.18
N ASP A 895 13.87 -0.76 59.94
CA ASP A 895 14.40 -1.65 60.97
C ASP A 895 15.40 -2.67 60.38
N ILE A 896 15.07 -3.29 59.23
CA ILE A 896 15.96 -4.26 58.56
C ILE A 896 17.27 -3.59 58.11
N ILE A 897 17.19 -2.39 57.54
CA ILE A 897 18.36 -1.64 57.07
C ILE A 897 19.22 -1.19 58.25
N GLU A 898 18.60 -0.70 59.31
CA GLU A 898 19.30 -0.24 60.52
C GLU A 898 20.01 -1.41 61.21
N LEU A 899 19.35 -2.57 61.38
CA LEU A 899 19.98 -3.78 61.92
C LEU A 899 21.20 -4.20 61.10
N ALA A 900 21.07 -4.25 59.77
CA ALA A 900 22.19 -4.59 58.89
C ALA A 900 23.33 -3.55 58.92
N TYR A 901 23.01 -2.28 59.19
CA TYR A 901 23.99 -1.21 59.36
C TYR A 901 24.70 -1.30 60.73
N ILE A 902 23.98 -1.64 61.80
CA ILE A 902 24.55 -1.88 63.13
C ILE A 902 25.47 -3.10 63.10
N GLU A 903 25.06 -4.21 62.47
CA GLU A 903 25.91 -5.40 62.32
C GLU A 903 27.20 -5.11 61.52
N LEU A 904 27.15 -4.19 60.55
CA LEU A 904 28.34 -3.74 59.83
C LEU A 904 29.28 -2.96 60.77
N LEU A 905 28.73 -2.03 61.55
CA LEU A 905 29.52 -1.24 62.50
C LEU A 905 30.13 -2.11 63.61
N GLU A 906 29.39 -3.11 64.12
CA GLU A 906 29.89 -4.07 65.10
C GLU A 906 31.02 -4.94 64.51
N LYS A 907 30.91 -5.36 63.24
CA LYS A 907 31.99 -6.08 62.54
C LYS A 907 33.22 -5.23 62.28
N GLU A 908 33.04 -3.94 61.97
CA GLU A 908 34.16 -3.01 61.80
C GLU A 908 34.87 -2.72 63.14
N GLU A 909 34.15 -2.73 64.26
CA GLU A 909 34.73 -2.68 65.61
C GLU A 909 35.48 -3.98 65.98
N GLU A 910 34.92 -5.17 65.69
CA GLU A 910 35.59 -6.46 65.92
C GLU A 910 36.84 -6.66 65.04
N GLU A 911 36.79 -6.28 63.76
CA GLU A 911 37.97 -6.30 62.88
C GLU A 911 39.02 -5.25 63.25
N GLY A 912 38.59 -4.14 63.87
CA GLY A 912 39.45 -3.11 64.43
C GLY A 912 40.23 -3.62 65.65
N GLU A 913 39.63 -4.46 66.48
CA GLU A 913 40.30 -5.09 67.63
C GLU A 913 41.23 -6.25 67.20
N GLU A 914 40.85 -7.10 66.24
CA GLU A 914 41.74 -8.18 65.72
C GLU A 914 42.99 -7.65 64.98
N LYS A 915 42.88 -6.53 64.25
CA LYS A 915 44.03 -5.90 63.57
C LYS A 915 45.00 -5.20 64.52
N THR A 916 44.63 -4.96 65.77
CA THR A 916 45.56 -4.48 66.81
C THR A 916 46.33 -5.59 67.53
N HIS A 917 45.88 -6.85 67.44
CA HIS A 917 46.57 -7.98 68.08
C HIS A 917 47.59 -8.71 67.18
N ASP A 918 47.49 -8.62 65.85
CA ASP A 918 48.35 -9.39 64.92
C ASP A 918 49.57 -8.60 64.37
N GLN A 919 49.86 -7.41 64.88
CA GLN A 919 51.08 -6.63 64.53
C GLN A 919 52.23 -6.77 65.54
N SER A 920 52.18 -7.72 66.47
CA SER A 920 53.18 -7.80 67.54
C SER A 920 53.84 -9.15 67.80
N ALA A 921 53.94 -10.08 66.84
CA ALA A 921 54.87 -11.22 67.02
C ALA A 921 55.22 -12.02 65.75
N PHE A 922 55.96 -11.45 64.80
CA PHE A 922 56.91 -12.21 63.97
C PHE A 922 58.20 -11.42 63.73
N VAL A 923 58.98 -11.30 64.81
CA VAL A 923 60.44 -11.42 64.78
C VAL A 923 60.83 -12.52 65.76
N SER A 924 61.62 -13.48 65.26
CA SER A 924 62.38 -14.54 65.94
C SER A 924 61.81 -15.96 65.95
N THR A 925 62.63 -16.83 65.36
CA THR A 925 62.63 -18.28 65.15
C THR A 925 62.75 -19.14 66.40
N THR A 926 61.95 -20.23 66.48
CA THR A 926 62.38 -21.65 66.64
C THR A 926 61.22 -22.58 66.37
#